data_AF-A0A8I0MYV6-F1
#
_entry.id   AF-A0A8I0MYV6-F1
#
_cell.length_a   1.000
_cell.length_b   1.000
_cell.length_c   1.000
_cell.angle_alpha   90.00
_cell.angle_beta   90.00
_cell.angle_gamma   90.00
#
_symmetry.space_group_name_H-M   'P 1'
#
loop_
_entity.id
_entity.type
_entity.pdbx_description
1 polymer ?
#
loop_
_entity_poly.entity_id
_entity_poly.type
_entity_poly.pdbx_seq_one_letter_code
_entity_poly.pdbx_strand_id
1 'polypeptide(L)'
;MRKELPNKYYLGHFNELLGYLQSTCQSLLSDKQHSLLQQLQRLPENELCLLVRFMSRKTPFIDIRELNYKEIADIETVSINLRKMGLLRPGDIEEIKTLLSCQTKPKLILLAEVMQLEGQPAKSAKKATWIDHLLCAAEPQKLIQQSSLAAFLTLSFLHDVDYFLFLYFGKLGYSLGHFSMRDLGVMQTRTDTQVYHAHFEHRSEATSAFYYAAERRTLEDKTPEELIQQSQRIASHQVPEVIGSYAEAEFSKYVLLLAQKLGVESPIYAELLEVSGHPKAEEVLIRFLYKSGNEELARQRLEKVIEGQHDETLMIFAEDFYERKFNKKRTSILTDMLRASPPPISIEEAYKGQTEAGVIAHYKRQGINAYHVENKLWLSLFGLTFWQELYRHPKSIMANEFSKTPSILKENRFYEVLEAEIDERLAKLSDAQVWRMWLLKQMSEHYAEPNRLFHWHEKLLEPIEMLLKHIPVSSLKKVLQMMCKNFNSMRSGFPDLMVIDQQSRMRFEEIKAPGDSLSRSQLVNISKLLNCGIPTAIKTVKWQITPDQPYVVVDVETTGGNKDFDRITEIALVKVINGEIVDKWQSLINPMRRIPQRITELTGITQSMVTEAPRFAEVIEKVEQFCLGAIFVAHNVNFDYGFVKHEFLRANVDFYRAKLCTVTLARQLIPGLHSYALAPLSKSLGVSLKDHHRAMADALAAAEIFIHINQLRLAR
;
A
#
# COMPACT_ATOMS: atom_id res chain seq x y z
N MET A 1 -11.40 -11.00 23.88
CA MET A 1 -10.94 -12.40 24.01
C MET A 1 -10.18 -12.73 22.73
N ARG A 2 -8.88 -13.07 22.78
CA ARG A 2 -8.16 -13.49 21.55
C ARG A 2 -8.77 -14.82 21.11
N LYS A 3 -9.24 -14.91 19.86
CA LYS A 3 -9.66 -16.20 19.30
C LYS A 3 -8.43 -17.12 19.30
N GLU A 4 -8.52 -18.25 20.00
CA GLU A 4 -7.51 -19.30 19.92
C GLU A 4 -7.95 -20.31 18.87
N LEU A 5 -7.03 -20.68 17.97
CA LEU A 5 -7.30 -21.72 16.97
C LEU A 5 -7.10 -23.10 17.61
N PRO A 6 -7.91 -24.10 17.23
CA PRO A 6 -7.77 -25.45 17.76
C PRO A 6 -6.43 -26.09 17.36
N ASN A 7 -6.02 -27.12 18.09
CA ASN A 7 -4.89 -27.96 17.67
C ASN A 7 -5.13 -28.51 16.25
N LYS A 8 -4.07 -28.55 15.44
CA LYS A 8 -4.11 -29.02 14.04
C LYS A 8 -5.05 -28.22 13.11
N TYR A 9 -5.43 -26.98 13.46
CA TYR A 9 -6.29 -26.12 12.61
C TYR A 9 -5.87 -26.05 11.13
N TYR A 10 -4.55 -26.10 10.87
CA TYR A 10 -3.97 -26.02 9.53
C TYR A 10 -4.33 -27.21 8.63
N LEU A 11 -4.68 -28.36 9.21
CA LEU A 11 -5.23 -29.48 8.44
C LEU A 11 -6.60 -29.14 7.88
N GLY A 12 -7.43 -28.43 8.65
CA GLY A 12 -8.72 -27.94 8.18
C GLY A 12 -8.55 -27.00 6.99
N HIS A 13 -7.59 -26.07 7.07
CA HIS A 13 -7.27 -25.15 5.96
C HIS A 13 -6.77 -25.88 4.72
N PHE A 14 -5.92 -26.89 4.90
CA PHE A 14 -5.45 -27.71 3.79
C PHE A 14 -6.58 -28.55 3.16
N ASN A 15 -7.46 -29.12 3.97
CA ASN A 15 -8.61 -29.89 3.47
C ASN A 15 -9.62 -28.99 2.74
N GLU A 16 -9.81 -27.74 3.19
CA GLU A 16 -10.60 -26.74 2.47
C GLU A 16 -10.03 -26.47 1.07
N LEU A 17 -8.71 -26.25 0.98
CA LEU A 17 -8.01 -26.10 -0.29
C LEU A 17 -8.17 -27.35 -1.18
N LEU A 18 -7.94 -28.55 -0.64
CA LEU A 18 -8.10 -29.80 -1.40
C LEU A 18 -9.53 -29.98 -1.91
N GLY A 19 -10.52 -29.72 -1.07
CA GLY A 19 -11.94 -29.81 -1.43
C GLY A 19 -12.24 -28.92 -2.64
N TYR A 20 -11.82 -27.65 -2.58
CA TYR A 20 -11.97 -26.71 -3.68
C TYR A 20 -11.30 -27.20 -4.98
N LEU A 21 -10.06 -27.70 -4.90
CA LEU A 21 -9.34 -28.16 -6.09
C LEU A 21 -10.04 -29.35 -6.76
N GLN A 22 -10.63 -30.24 -5.97
CA GLN A 22 -11.30 -31.44 -6.48
C GLN A 22 -12.72 -31.18 -6.98
N SER A 23 -13.48 -30.31 -6.31
CA SER A 23 -14.86 -30.03 -6.71
C SER A 23 -14.93 -29.00 -7.84
N THR A 24 -14.02 -28.03 -7.85
CA THR A 24 -14.17 -26.80 -8.64
C THR A 24 -13.09 -26.66 -9.72
N CYS A 25 -11.86 -27.13 -9.46
CA CYS A 25 -10.75 -26.99 -10.39
C CYS A 25 -10.30 -28.29 -11.06
N GLN A 26 -11.14 -29.33 -11.06
CA GLN A 26 -10.76 -30.65 -11.58
C GLN A 26 -10.23 -30.59 -13.02
N SER A 27 -10.91 -29.86 -13.90
CA SER A 27 -10.50 -29.68 -15.31
C SER A 27 -9.22 -28.87 -15.50
N LEU A 28 -8.76 -28.17 -14.46
CA LEU A 28 -7.57 -27.31 -14.49
C LEU A 28 -6.29 -28.04 -14.05
N LEU A 29 -6.39 -29.31 -13.68
CA LEU A 29 -5.27 -30.09 -13.18
C LEU A 29 -4.72 -31.02 -14.27
N SER A 30 -3.45 -31.40 -14.12
CA SER A 30 -2.84 -32.49 -14.90
C SER A 30 -3.09 -33.85 -14.24
N ASP A 31 -2.92 -34.95 -15.00
CA ASP A 31 -3.07 -36.31 -14.46
C ASP A 31 -2.08 -36.59 -13.32
N LYS A 32 -0.87 -36.02 -13.41
CA LYS A 32 0.14 -36.06 -12.33
C LYS A 32 -0.37 -35.36 -11.08
N GLN A 33 -0.97 -34.17 -11.22
CA GLN A 33 -1.53 -33.42 -10.10
C GLN A 33 -2.75 -34.11 -9.50
N HIS A 34 -3.62 -34.71 -10.31
CA HIS A 34 -4.72 -35.56 -9.80
C HIS A 34 -4.19 -36.72 -8.97
N SER A 35 -3.18 -37.42 -9.47
CA SER A 35 -2.55 -38.54 -8.75
C SER A 35 -1.92 -38.07 -7.43
N LEU A 36 -1.25 -36.91 -7.44
CA LEU A 36 -0.70 -36.28 -6.24
C LEU A 36 -1.79 -35.95 -5.21
N LEU A 37 -2.90 -35.33 -5.62
CA LEU A 37 -4.01 -35.00 -4.71
C LEU A 37 -4.62 -36.27 -4.09
N GLN A 38 -4.79 -37.32 -4.87
CA GLN A 38 -5.27 -38.62 -4.36
C GLN A 38 -4.28 -39.25 -3.37
N GLN A 39 -2.97 -39.12 -3.62
CA GLN A 39 -1.95 -39.58 -2.69
C GLN A 39 -2.01 -38.80 -1.38
N LEU A 40 -2.09 -37.46 -1.44
CA LEU A 40 -2.14 -36.59 -0.26
C LEU A 40 -3.35 -36.87 0.64
N GLN A 41 -4.51 -37.20 0.06
CA GLN A 41 -5.72 -37.53 0.82
C GLN A 41 -5.65 -38.86 1.56
N ARG A 42 -4.83 -39.80 1.08
CA ARG A 42 -4.68 -41.13 1.67
C ARG A 42 -3.55 -41.20 2.71
N LEU A 43 -2.86 -40.08 2.95
CA LEU A 43 -1.76 -40.05 3.92
C LEU A 43 -2.29 -40.24 5.34
N PRO A 44 -1.55 -40.96 6.20
CA PRO A 44 -1.83 -40.94 7.62
C PRO A 44 -1.67 -39.53 8.20
N GLU A 45 -2.34 -39.25 9.31
CA GLU A 45 -2.49 -37.90 9.84
C GLU A 45 -1.15 -37.24 10.24
N ASN A 46 -0.17 -38.00 10.74
CA ASN A 46 1.14 -37.48 11.13
C ASN A 46 1.96 -37.02 9.92
N GLU A 47 2.00 -37.85 8.86
CA GLU A 47 2.59 -37.53 7.56
C GLU A 47 1.94 -36.29 6.95
N LEU A 48 0.61 -36.23 6.97
CA LEU A 48 -0.12 -35.08 6.47
C LEU A 48 0.18 -33.81 7.29
N CYS A 49 0.22 -33.93 8.63
CA CYS A 49 0.60 -32.82 9.51
C CYS A 49 1.96 -32.24 9.14
N LEU A 50 2.96 -33.12 8.97
CA LEU A 50 4.31 -32.68 8.66
C LEU A 50 4.38 -31.99 7.30
N LEU A 51 3.72 -32.54 6.26
CA LEU A 51 3.67 -31.90 4.94
C LEU A 51 3.00 -30.52 4.98
N VAL A 52 1.84 -30.39 5.65
CA VAL A 52 1.15 -29.10 5.73
C VAL A 52 1.98 -28.07 6.51
N ARG A 53 2.76 -28.51 7.51
CA ARG A 53 3.75 -27.65 8.18
C ARG A 53 4.84 -27.18 7.23
N PHE A 54 5.33 -28.04 6.33
CA PHE A 54 6.27 -27.64 5.27
C PHE A 54 5.64 -26.61 4.33
N MET A 55 4.42 -26.89 3.81
CA MET A 55 3.69 -25.99 2.90
C MET A 55 3.41 -24.61 3.52
N SER A 56 3.25 -24.53 4.84
CA SER A 56 2.91 -23.30 5.54
C SER A 56 4.12 -22.41 5.84
N ARG A 57 5.35 -22.91 5.69
CA ARG A 57 6.57 -22.14 5.97
C ARG A 57 6.95 -21.23 4.80
N LYS A 58 7.59 -20.12 5.14
CA LYS A 58 8.08 -19.13 4.16
C LYS A 58 9.32 -19.61 3.42
N THR A 59 10.15 -20.43 4.05
CA THR A 59 11.39 -20.96 3.45
C THR A 59 11.13 -22.34 2.84
N PRO A 60 11.61 -22.61 1.62
CA PRO A 60 11.35 -23.88 0.93
C PRO A 60 12.10 -25.06 1.58
N PHE A 61 13.27 -24.81 2.19
CA PHE A 61 14.07 -25.82 2.87
C PHE A 61 13.95 -25.72 4.39
N ILE A 62 13.88 -26.88 5.04
CA ILE A 62 13.66 -27.00 6.48
C ILE A 62 14.60 -28.03 7.08
N ASP A 63 15.36 -27.65 8.11
CA ASP A 63 16.13 -28.57 8.94
C ASP A 63 15.19 -29.43 9.78
N ILE A 64 15.12 -30.73 9.48
CA ILE A 64 14.22 -31.64 10.21
C ILE A 64 14.59 -31.78 11.70
N ARG A 65 15.86 -31.55 12.05
CA ARG A 65 16.37 -31.69 13.44
C ARG A 65 15.89 -30.56 14.34
N GLU A 66 15.50 -29.42 13.76
CA GLU A 66 15.00 -28.26 14.49
C GLU A 66 13.47 -28.26 14.61
N LEU A 67 12.78 -29.27 14.06
CA LEU A 67 11.33 -29.37 14.14
C LEU A 67 10.91 -29.98 15.48
N ASN A 68 10.05 -29.26 16.19
CA ASN A 68 9.44 -29.72 17.43
C ASN A 68 7.93 -29.38 17.40
N TYR A 69 7.12 -30.38 17.05
CA TYR A 69 5.66 -30.28 17.01
C TYR A 69 5.08 -31.33 17.94
N LYS A 70 4.43 -30.90 19.02
CA LYS A 70 3.86 -31.80 20.04
C LYS A 70 2.79 -32.73 19.47
N GLU A 71 2.16 -32.30 18.38
CA GLU A 71 1.05 -32.96 17.73
C GLU A 71 1.46 -34.03 16.69
N ILE A 72 2.75 -34.15 16.38
CA ILE A 72 3.31 -35.12 15.42
C ILE A 72 4.19 -36.11 16.19
N ALA A 73 3.79 -37.38 16.19
CA ALA A 73 4.61 -38.44 16.77
C ALA A 73 5.82 -38.72 15.85
N ASP A 74 7.01 -38.79 16.44
CA ASP A 74 8.26 -39.19 15.78
C ASP A 74 8.48 -38.57 14.38
N ILE A 75 8.86 -37.29 14.38
CA ILE A 75 9.11 -36.51 13.15
C ILE A 75 10.17 -37.17 12.26
N GLU A 76 11.15 -37.86 12.83
CA GLU A 76 12.20 -38.53 12.07
C GLU A 76 11.62 -39.68 11.25
N THR A 77 10.88 -40.59 11.89
CA THR A 77 10.19 -41.69 11.19
C THR A 77 9.20 -41.18 10.16
N VAL A 78 8.40 -40.17 10.50
CA VAL A 78 7.44 -39.55 9.57
C VAL A 78 8.15 -38.97 8.34
N SER A 79 9.28 -38.28 8.53
CA SER A 79 10.08 -37.72 7.43
C SER A 79 10.68 -38.81 6.52
N ILE A 80 11.08 -39.95 7.08
CA ILE A 80 11.57 -41.11 6.33
C ILE A 80 10.45 -41.68 5.46
N ASN A 81 9.25 -41.86 6.02
CA ASN A 81 8.09 -42.37 5.29
C ASN A 81 7.73 -41.45 4.11
N LEU A 82 7.66 -40.14 4.36
CA LEU A 82 7.37 -39.15 3.31
C LEU A 82 8.41 -39.13 2.20
N ARG A 83 9.70 -39.34 2.52
CA ARG A 83 10.76 -39.49 1.51
C ARG A 83 10.58 -40.77 0.68
N LYS A 84 10.27 -41.90 1.32
CA LYS A 84 9.97 -43.17 0.61
C LYS A 84 8.76 -43.03 -0.33
N MET A 85 7.79 -42.20 0.05
CA MET A 85 6.61 -41.87 -0.77
C MET A 85 6.91 -40.82 -1.87
N GLY A 86 8.13 -40.30 -1.94
CA GLY A 86 8.54 -39.30 -2.93
C GLY A 86 8.03 -37.88 -2.66
N LEU A 87 7.46 -37.61 -1.49
CA LEU A 87 6.81 -36.33 -1.16
C LEU A 87 7.78 -35.31 -0.53
N LEU A 88 8.83 -35.81 0.12
CA LEU A 88 9.97 -35.01 0.58
C LEU A 88 11.24 -35.44 -0.13
N ARG A 89 12.13 -34.48 -0.36
CA ARG A 89 13.48 -34.73 -0.90
C ARG A 89 14.50 -33.78 -0.27
N PRO A 90 15.80 -34.14 -0.25
CA PRO A 90 16.86 -33.17 0.00
C PRO A 90 16.91 -32.14 -1.14
N GLY A 91 17.58 -31.00 -0.87
CA GLY A 91 17.92 -30.05 -1.94
C GLY A 91 18.89 -30.64 -2.95
N ASP A 92 18.90 -30.05 -4.15
CA ASP A 92 19.87 -30.36 -5.20
C ASP A 92 20.89 -29.22 -5.41
N ILE A 93 21.83 -29.46 -6.34
CA ILE A 93 22.92 -28.54 -6.64
C ILE A 93 22.40 -27.21 -7.18
N GLU A 94 21.34 -27.22 -7.98
CA GLU A 94 20.77 -26.01 -8.58
C GLU A 94 20.13 -25.13 -7.51
N GLU A 95 19.64 -25.75 -6.44
CA GLU A 95 19.01 -25.08 -5.30
C GLU A 95 20.00 -24.65 -4.19
N ILE A 96 21.31 -24.86 -4.37
CA ILE A 96 22.30 -24.66 -3.29
C ILE A 96 22.29 -23.23 -2.73
N LYS A 97 22.12 -22.22 -3.59
CA LYS A 97 22.00 -20.81 -3.18
C LYS A 97 20.79 -20.61 -2.27
N THR A 98 19.64 -21.16 -2.64
CA THR A 98 18.40 -21.12 -1.86
C THR A 98 18.56 -21.87 -0.54
N LEU A 99 19.24 -23.01 -0.55
CA LEU A 99 19.53 -23.82 0.64
C LEU A 99 20.41 -23.05 1.65
N LEU A 100 21.50 -22.44 1.17
CA LEU A 100 22.36 -21.57 1.99
C LEU A 100 21.57 -20.35 2.53
N SER A 101 20.65 -19.81 1.73
CA SER A 101 19.79 -18.71 2.18
C SER A 101 18.86 -19.09 3.36
N CYS A 102 18.59 -20.38 3.58
CA CYS A 102 17.79 -20.86 4.71
C CYS A 102 18.60 -20.97 6.02
N GLN A 103 19.93 -20.92 5.96
CA GLN A 103 20.81 -21.01 7.13
C GLN A 103 20.90 -19.70 7.92
N THR A 104 21.24 -19.78 9.21
CA THR A 104 21.62 -18.60 9.97
C THR A 104 23.06 -18.19 9.62
N LYS A 105 23.40 -16.90 9.76
CA LYS A 105 24.77 -16.41 9.52
C LYS A 105 25.83 -17.19 10.33
N PRO A 106 25.62 -17.50 11.63
CA PRO A 106 26.56 -18.34 12.39
C PRO A 106 26.77 -19.73 11.77
N LYS A 107 25.71 -20.38 11.25
CA LYS A 107 25.83 -21.68 10.58
C LYS A 107 26.60 -21.60 9.27
N LEU A 108 26.48 -20.50 8.52
CA LEU A 108 27.26 -20.28 7.30
C LEU A 108 28.75 -20.08 7.59
N ILE A 109 29.08 -19.36 8.67
CA ILE A 109 30.47 -19.18 9.14
C ILE A 109 31.05 -20.55 9.53
N LEU A 110 30.32 -21.31 10.34
CA LEU A 110 30.75 -22.65 10.76
C LEU A 110 30.94 -23.58 9.55
N LEU A 111 30.06 -23.50 8.55
CA LEU A 111 30.20 -24.27 7.31
C LEU A 111 31.51 -23.96 6.59
N ALA A 112 31.85 -22.67 6.44
CA ALA A 112 33.11 -22.24 5.83
C ALA A 112 34.34 -22.70 6.64
N GLU A 113 34.26 -22.62 7.98
CA GLU A 113 35.32 -23.08 8.90
C GLU A 113 35.52 -24.61 8.80
N VAL A 114 34.45 -25.40 8.80
CA VAL A 114 34.49 -26.87 8.66
C VAL A 114 35.06 -27.30 7.31
N MET A 115 34.73 -26.56 6.25
CA MET A 115 35.24 -26.81 4.90
C MET A 115 36.64 -26.23 4.65
N GLN A 116 37.23 -25.54 5.63
CA GLN A 116 38.56 -24.92 5.55
C GLN A 116 38.72 -23.99 4.34
N LEU A 117 37.69 -23.19 4.03
CA LEU A 117 37.73 -22.28 2.89
C LEU A 117 38.64 -21.08 3.17
N GLU A 118 39.48 -20.72 2.20
CA GLU A 118 40.36 -19.55 2.26
C GLU A 118 39.62 -18.26 1.87
N GLY A 119 40.11 -17.09 2.31
CA GLY A 119 39.55 -15.79 1.89
C GLY A 119 38.21 -15.43 2.55
N GLN A 120 37.97 -15.91 3.78
CA GLN A 120 36.70 -15.72 4.48
C GLN A 120 36.39 -14.23 4.73
N PRO A 121 35.13 -13.78 4.55
CA PRO A 121 34.70 -12.44 4.91
C PRO A 121 34.91 -12.15 6.41
N ALA A 122 34.97 -10.87 6.77
CA ALA A 122 34.94 -10.48 8.17
C ALA A 122 33.66 -11.01 8.86
N LYS A 123 33.76 -11.45 10.13
CA LYS A 123 32.58 -11.93 10.90
C LYS A 123 31.48 -10.87 11.02
N SER A 124 31.76 -9.58 10.83
CA SER A 124 30.78 -8.49 10.78
C SER A 124 30.03 -8.39 9.45
N ALA A 125 30.51 -9.02 8.37
CA ALA A 125 29.92 -8.94 7.03
C ALA A 125 28.46 -9.43 6.98
N LYS A 126 27.69 -8.93 6.00
CA LYS A 126 26.28 -9.31 5.83
C LYS A 126 26.14 -10.79 5.44
N LYS A 127 25.00 -11.40 5.74
CA LYS A 127 24.70 -12.79 5.40
C LYS A 127 24.86 -13.08 3.90
N ALA A 128 24.43 -12.16 3.03
CA ALA A 128 24.58 -12.29 1.57
C ALA A 128 26.05 -12.49 1.16
N THR A 129 26.96 -11.68 1.69
CA THR A 129 28.40 -11.81 1.43
C THR A 129 28.97 -13.17 1.81
N TRP A 130 28.44 -13.79 2.88
CA TRP A 130 28.83 -15.15 3.27
C TRP A 130 28.28 -16.22 2.33
N ILE A 131 27.06 -16.05 1.80
CA ILE A 131 26.48 -16.94 0.80
C ILE A 131 27.30 -16.86 -0.49
N ASP A 132 27.58 -15.65 -0.98
CA ASP A 132 28.36 -15.44 -2.19
C ASP A 132 29.77 -16.03 -2.05
N HIS A 133 30.41 -15.84 -0.90
CA HIS A 133 31.70 -16.45 -0.61
C HIS A 133 31.66 -17.99 -0.69
N LEU A 134 30.68 -18.63 -0.06
CA LEU A 134 30.53 -20.09 -0.10
C LEU A 134 30.31 -20.60 -1.52
N LEU A 135 29.47 -19.93 -2.31
CA LEU A 135 29.20 -20.29 -3.70
C LEU A 135 30.42 -20.14 -4.61
N CYS A 136 31.28 -19.16 -4.34
CA CYS A 136 32.51 -18.93 -5.11
C CYS A 136 33.67 -19.84 -4.66
N ALA A 137 33.82 -20.07 -3.36
CA ALA A 137 34.99 -20.72 -2.78
C ALA A 137 34.87 -22.26 -2.71
N ALA A 138 33.68 -22.82 -2.90
CA ALA A 138 33.44 -24.26 -2.82
C ALA A 138 32.65 -24.82 -4.00
N GLU A 139 32.99 -26.04 -4.43
CA GLU A 139 32.20 -26.77 -5.42
C GLU A 139 30.79 -27.07 -4.86
N PRO A 140 29.72 -26.82 -5.63
CA PRO A 140 28.35 -27.07 -5.17
C PRO A 140 28.10 -28.51 -4.69
N GLN A 141 28.74 -29.49 -5.32
CA GLN A 141 28.65 -30.91 -4.94
C GLN A 141 29.24 -31.18 -3.55
N LYS A 142 30.33 -30.50 -3.17
CA LYS A 142 30.95 -30.63 -1.84
C LYS A 142 30.15 -29.91 -0.78
N LEU A 143 29.52 -28.78 -1.13
CA LEU A 143 28.63 -28.04 -0.24
C LEU A 143 27.41 -28.88 0.13
N ILE A 144 26.71 -29.44 -0.85
CA ILE A 144 25.44 -30.15 -0.61
C ILE A 144 25.60 -31.44 0.20
N GLN A 145 26.78 -32.07 0.12
CA GLN A 145 27.13 -33.27 0.88
C GLN A 145 27.44 -32.98 2.35
N GLN A 146 27.59 -31.70 2.76
CA GLN A 146 27.83 -31.36 4.16
C GLN A 146 26.63 -31.76 5.02
N SER A 147 26.90 -32.44 6.14
CA SER A 147 25.86 -32.95 7.06
C SER A 147 24.93 -31.85 7.61
N SER A 148 25.43 -30.62 7.68
CA SER A 148 24.65 -29.43 8.06
C SER A 148 23.57 -29.06 7.02
N LEU A 149 23.82 -29.34 5.74
CA LEU A 149 22.89 -29.10 4.63
C LEU A 149 22.06 -30.33 4.28
N ALA A 150 22.62 -31.54 4.40
CA ALA A 150 21.93 -32.80 4.08
C ALA A 150 20.67 -33.07 4.93
N ALA A 151 20.57 -32.46 6.12
CA ALA A 151 19.39 -32.56 6.98
C ALA A 151 18.21 -31.67 6.54
N PHE A 152 18.43 -30.78 5.57
CA PHE A 152 17.38 -29.91 5.06
C PHE A 152 16.58 -30.64 3.99
N LEU A 153 15.27 -30.70 4.20
CA LEU A 153 14.33 -31.27 3.25
C LEU A 153 13.45 -30.17 2.64
N THR A 154 12.92 -30.45 1.46
CA THR A 154 11.91 -29.66 0.76
C THR A 154 10.81 -30.59 0.23
N LEU A 155 9.69 -29.99 -0.18
CA LEU A 155 8.61 -30.70 -0.88
C LEU A 155 9.03 -31.01 -2.31
N SER A 156 8.88 -32.26 -2.74
CA SER A 156 9.16 -32.66 -4.13
C SER A 156 8.21 -32.03 -5.15
N PHE A 157 7.11 -31.46 -4.68
CA PHE A 157 6.02 -30.87 -5.47
C PHE A 157 5.75 -29.42 -5.07
N LEU A 158 6.76 -28.69 -4.59
CA LEU A 158 6.61 -27.30 -4.14
C LEU A 158 5.95 -26.40 -5.21
N HIS A 159 6.33 -26.56 -6.48
CA HIS A 159 5.73 -25.85 -7.60
C HIS A 159 4.23 -26.15 -7.76
N ASP A 160 3.81 -27.40 -7.52
CA ASP A 160 2.39 -27.77 -7.53
C ASP A 160 1.64 -27.11 -6.36
N VAL A 161 2.27 -26.95 -5.20
CA VAL A 161 1.67 -26.22 -4.06
C VAL A 161 1.40 -24.76 -4.43
N ASP A 162 2.37 -24.09 -5.07
CA ASP A 162 2.19 -22.73 -5.55
C ASP A 162 1.08 -22.64 -6.60
N TYR A 163 0.99 -23.62 -7.49
CA TYR A 163 -0.09 -23.70 -8.49
C TYR A 163 -1.46 -23.92 -7.85
N PHE A 164 -1.56 -24.80 -6.86
CA PHE A 164 -2.80 -25.06 -6.12
C PHE A 164 -3.29 -23.81 -5.37
N LEU A 165 -2.38 -23.11 -4.68
CA LEU A 165 -2.70 -21.83 -4.05
C LEU A 165 -3.06 -20.77 -5.08
N PHE A 166 -2.39 -20.75 -6.24
CA PHE A 166 -2.74 -19.86 -7.35
C PHE A 166 -4.16 -20.12 -7.87
N LEU A 167 -4.57 -21.37 -8.06
CA LEU A 167 -5.93 -21.72 -8.48
C LEU A 167 -6.98 -21.36 -7.44
N TYR A 168 -6.66 -21.42 -6.16
CA TYR A 168 -7.58 -21.03 -5.08
C TYR A 168 -7.69 -19.50 -4.96
N PHE A 169 -6.57 -18.78 -4.94
CA PHE A 169 -6.56 -17.33 -4.70
C PHE A 169 -6.67 -16.47 -5.97
N GLY A 170 -6.47 -17.06 -7.14
CA GLY A 170 -6.43 -16.39 -8.45
C GLY A 170 -5.18 -15.54 -8.67
N LYS A 171 -4.18 -15.60 -7.78
CA LYS A 171 -2.88 -14.93 -7.89
C LYS A 171 -1.85 -15.52 -6.93
N LEU A 172 -0.57 -15.28 -7.24
CA LEU A 172 0.55 -15.68 -6.39
C LEU A 172 0.69 -14.80 -5.15
N GLY A 173 1.42 -15.32 -4.15
CA GLY A 173 1.76 -14.59 -2.92
C GLY A 173 0.92 -14.95 -1.69
N TYR A 174 -0.07 -15.82 -1.88
CA TYR A 174 -0.84 -16.40 -0.78
C TYR A 174 -0.22 -17.67 -0.22
N SER A 175 -0.68 -18.04 0.97
CA SER A 175 -0.26 -19.24 1.69
C SER A 175 -1.40 -19.71 2.60
N LEU A 176 -1.29 -20.92 3.14
CA LEU A 176 -2.24 -21.46 4.11
C LEU A 176 -2.42 -20.57 5.35
N GLY A 177 -1.43 -19.72 5.68
CA GLY A 177 -1.55 -18.74 6.77
C GLY A 177 -2.68 -17.71 6.58
N HIS A 178 -3.15 -17.50 5.35
CA HIS A 178 -4.27 -16.59 5.07
C HIS A 178 -5.61 -17.10 5.61
N PHE A 179 -5.81 -18.42 5.60
CA PHE A 179 -6.96 -19.05 6.25
C PHE A 179 -6.91 -18.84 7.77
N SER A 180 -5.72 -18.86 8.36
CA SER A 180 -5.54 -18.56 9.78
C SER A 180 -5.85 -17.09 10.10
N MET A 181 -5.42 -16.16 9.24
CA MET A 181 -5.74 -14.73 9.40
C MET A 181 -7.25 -14.48 9.29
N ARG A 182 -7.96 -15.20 8.42
CA ARG A 182 -9.43 -15.20 8.32
C ARG A 182 -10.05 -15.65 9.65
N ASP A 183 -9.71 -16.84 10.13
CA ASP A 183 -10.35 -17.43 11.31
C ASP A 183 -10.10 -16.62 12.59
N LEU A 184 -8.92 -16.00 12.69
CA LEU A 184 -8.55 -15.07 13.77
C LEU A 184 -9.26 -13.70 13.68
N GLY A 185 -9.93 -13.40 12.57
CA GLY A 185 -10.59 -12.11 12.31
C GLY A 185 -9.62 -10.98 11.96
N VAL A 186 -8.35 -11.30 11.66
CA VAL A 186 -7.34 -10.32 11.21
C VAL A 186 -7.59 -9.94 9.75
N MET A 187 -8.04 -10.89 8.94
CA MET A 187 -8.41 -10.68 7.55
C MET A 187 -9.91 -10.87 7.38
N GLN A 188 -10.61 -9.80 6.99
CA GLN A 188 -12.03 -9.92 6.64
C GLN A 188 -12.20 -10.65 5.30
N THR A 189 -13.04 -11.69 5.28
CA THR A 189 -13.52 -12.42 4.09
C THR A 189 -15.05 -12.30 4.00
N ARG A 190 -15.62 -12.65 2.84
CA ARG A 190 -17.08 -12.64 2.66
C ARG A 190 -17.72 -13.85 3.35
N THR A 191 -18.86 -13.66 3.99
CA THR A 191 -19.59 -14.72 4.71
C THR A 191 -20.54 -15.55 3.83
N ASP A 192 -20.91 -15.04 2.64
CA ASP A 192 -22.05 -15.56 1.89
C ASP A 192 -21.65 -16.49 0.72
N THR A 193 -20.37 -16.78 0.54
CA THR A 193 -19.88 -17.60 -0.58
C THR A 193 -20.01 -19.08 -0.24
N GLN A 194 -21.22 -19.64 -0.35
CA GLN A 194 -21.45 -21.09 -0.17
C GLN A 194 -21.05 -21.92 -1.40
N VAL A 195 -20.95 -21.29 -2.58
CA VAL A 195 -20.59 -21.95 -3.85
C VAL A 195 -19.25 -21.44 -4.33
N TYR A 196 -18.34 -22.37 -4.60
CA TYR A 196 -17.03 -22.09 -5.16
C TYR A 196 -17.06 -22.10 -6.69
N HIS A 197 -16.36 -21.14 -7.29
CA HIS A 197 -16.16 -21.04 -8.74
C HIS A 197 -14.67 -20.95 -9.06
N ALA A 198 -14.26 -21.52 -10.19
CA ALA A 198 -12.87 -21.43 -10.64
C ALA A 198 -12.54 -20.00 -11.10
N HIS A 199 -11.30 -19.57 -10.94
CA HIS A 199 -10.82 -18.30 -11.52
C HIS A 199 -10.49 -18.41 -13.02
N PHE A 200 -10.37 -19.63 -13.54
CA PHE A 200 -10.00 -19.90 -14.93
C PHE A 200 -10.96 -20.94 -15.49
N GLU A 201 -11.31 -20.81 -16.77
CA GLU A 201 -12.21 -21.74 -17.44
C GLU A 201 -11.46 -22.95 -18.00
N HIS A 202 -10.22 -22.73 -18.47
CA HIS A 202 -9.42 -23.74 -19.14
C HIS A 202 -8.04 -23.93 -18.49
N ARG A 203 -7.54 -25.17 -18.51
CA ARG A 203 -6.23 -25.51 -17.98
C ARG A 203 -5.10 -24.74 -18.66
N SER A 204 -5.16 -24.63 -19.99
CA SER A 204 -4.14 -23.93 -20.79
C SER A 204 -3.97 -22.48 -20.33
N GLU A 205 -5.08 -21.76 -20.15
CA GLU A 205 -5.12 -20.41 -19.59
C GLU A 205 -4.49 -20.37 -18.19
N ALA A 206 -4.97 -21.22 -17.26
CA ALA A 206 -4.46 -21.24 -15.89
C ALA A 206 -2.94 -21.52 -15.83
N THR A 207 -2.44 -22.45 -16.65
CA THR A 207 -1.01 -22.79 -16.71
C THR A 207 -0.18 -21.66 -17.32
N SER A 208 -0.67 -21.00 -18.38
CA SER A 208 0.00 -19.86 -19.01
C SER A 208 0.08 -18.67 -18.04
N ALA A 209 -1.04 -18.34 -17.40
CA ALA A 209 -1.14 -17.31 -16.38
C ALA A 209 -0.20 -17.56 -15.18
N PHE A 210 -0.15 -18.79 -14.69
CA PHE A 210 0.73 -19.17 -13.60
C PHE A 210 2.21 -19.04 -13.97
N TYR A 211 2.60 -19.54 -15.15
CA TYR A 211 3.97 -19.47 -15.64
C TYR A 211 4.51 -18.04 -15.65
N TYR A 212 3.79 -17.10 -16.29
CA TYR A 212 4.26 -15.72 -16.37
C TYR A 212 4.21 -14.97 -15.05
N ALA A 213 3.20 -15.25 -14.21
CA ALA A 213 3.16 -14.70 -12.87
C ALA A 213 4.36 -15.17 -12.02
N ALA A 214 4.75 -16.43 -12.15
CA ALA A 214 5.89 -17.02 -11.42
C ALA A 214 7.23 -16.47 -11.94
N GLU A 215 7.43 -16.44 -13.25
CA GLU A 215 8.63 -15.88 -13.88
C GLU A 215 8.83 -14.41 -13.49
N ARG A 216 7.77 -13.60 -13.55
CA ARG A 216 7.83 -12.20 -13.14
C ARG A 216 8.26 -12.02 -11.68
N ARG A 217 7.80 -12.90 -10.79
CA ARG A 217 8.11 -12.80 -9.36
C ARG A 217 9.56 -13.18 -9.04
N THR A 218 10.13 -14.11 -9.80
CA THR A 218 11.51 -14.59 -9.57
C THR A 218 12.57 -13.74 -10.27
N LEU A 219 12.18 -12.81 -11.16
CA LEU A 219 13.10 -11.89 -11.85
C LEU A 219 14.04 -11.10 -10.93
N GLU A 220 13.65 -10.83 -9.67
CA GLU A 220 14.51 -10.10 -8.74
C GLU A 220 15.73 -10.90 -8.28
N ASP A 221 15.59 -12.23 -8.21
CA ASP A 221 16.60 -13.13 -7.67
C ASP A 221 17.55 -13.71 -8.74
N LYS A 222 17.25 -13.46 -10.02
CA LYS A 222 17.97 -13.99 -11.17
C LYS A 222 19.32 -13.29 -11.42
N THR A 223 20.31 -14.04 -11.85
CA THR A 223 21.62 -13.53 -12.27
C THR A 223 21.56 -12.87 -13.65
N PRO A 224 22.54 -12.02 -14.02
CA PRO A 224 22.61 -11.46 -15.37
C PRO A 224 22.57 -12.52 -16.49
N GLU A 225 23.23 -13.66 -16.30
CA GLU A 225 23.26 -14.76 -17.27
C GLU A 225 21.87 -15.38 -17.45
N GLU A 226 21.15 -15.62 -16.35
CA GLU A 226 19.77 -16.14 -16.39
C GLU A 226 18.82 -15.16 -17.10
N LEU A 227 18.97 -13.86 -16.86
CA LEU A 227 18.17 -12.84 -17.55
C LEU A 227 18.43 -12.84 -19.06
N ILE A 228 19.70 -13.02 -19.49
CA ILE A 228 20.07 -13.13 -20.91
C ILE A 228 19.46 -14.39 -21.52
N GLN A 229 19.55 -15.53 -20.84
CA GLN A 229 18.97 -16.78 -21.34
C GLN A 229 17.45 -16.67 -21.51
N GLN A 230 16.76 -16.04 -20.54
CA GLN A 230 15.32 -15.86 -20.61
C GLN A 230 14.89 -14.95 -21.75
N SER A 231 15.60 -13.86 -21.95
CA SER A 231 15.29 -12.94 -23.03
C SER A 231 15.52 -13.56 -24.41
N GLN A 232 16.56 -14.38 -24.58
CA GLN A 232 16.77 -15.17 -25.81
C GLN A 232 15.63 -16.17 -26.05
N ARG A 233 15.12 -16.82 -25.00
CA ARG A 233 13.97 -17.73 -25.12
C ARG A 233 12.69 -17.00 -25.54
N ILE A 234 12.47 -15.77 -25.06
CA ILE A 234 11.31 -14.96 -25.47
C ILE A 234 11.45 -14.55 -26.94
N ALA A 235 12.61 -14.01 -27.35
CA ALA A 235 12.90 -13.62 -28.72
C ALA A 235 12.73 -14.79 -29.71
N SER A 236 13.21 -15.98 -29.33
CA SER A 236 13.10 -17.20 -30.14
C SER A 236 11.77 -17.95 -29.99
N HIS A 237 10.77 -17.39 -29.31
CA HIS A 237 9.45 -18.00 -29.08
C HIS A 237 9.52 -19.40 -28.40
N GLN A 238 10.54 -19.61 -27.55
CA GLN A 238 10.76 -20.81 -26.73
C GLN A 238 10.19 -20.69 -25.30
N VAL A 239 9.07 -19.98 -25.19
CA VAL A 239 8.28 -19.84 -23.96
C VAL A 239 6.88 -20.40 -24.21
N PRO A 240 6.13 -20.79 -23.15
CA PRO A 240 4.74 -21.21 -23.31
C PRO A 240 3.91 -20.18 -24.09
N GLU A 241 2.85 -20.62 -24.76
CA GLU A 241 1.94 -19.69 -25.44
C GLU A 241 1.20 -18.81 -24.41
N VAL A 242 0.99 -17.54 -24.74
CA VAL A 242 0.23 -16.59 -23.93
C VAL A 242 -1.26 -16.82 -24.17
N ILE A 243 -1.95 -17.41 -23.20
CA ILE A 243 -3.36 -17.81 -23.35
C ILE A 243 -4.19 -17.15 -22.26
N GLY A 244 -5.14 -16.31 -22.68
CA GLY A 244 -6.08 -15.61 -21.81
C GLY A 244 -5.58 -14.25 -21.31
N SER A 245 -6.53 -13.37 -21.00
CA SER A 245 -6.28 -11.96 -20.68
C SER A 245 -5.37 -11.76 -19.46
N TYR A 246 -5.49 -12.64 -18.45
CA TYR A 246 -4.61 -12.60 -17.28
C TYR A 246 -3.17 -12.92 -17.66
N ALA A 247 -2.95 -13.93 -18.51
CA ALA A 247 -1.62 -14.31 -18.96
C ALA A 247 -1.00 -13.20 -19.82
N GLU A 248 -1.76 -12.56 -20.70
CA GLU A 248 -1.32 -11.39 -21.49
C GLU A 248 -0.89 -10.23 -20.59
N ALA A 249 -1.68 -9.94 -19.55
CA ALA A 249 -1.37 -8.89 -18.59
C ALA A 249 -0.10 -9.20 -17.75
N GLU A 250 0.16 -10.46 -17.43
CA GLU A 250 1.38 -10.85 -16.71
C GLU A 250 2.60 -10.95 -17.63
N PHE A 251 2.43 -11.48 -18.85
CA PHE A 251 3.47 -11.54 -19.88
C PHE A 251 3.99 -10.15 -20.22
N SER A 252 3.09 -9.21 -20.53
CA SER A 252 3.47 -7.85 -20.89
C SER A 252 4.29 -7.15 -19.79
N LYS A 253 3.88 -7.30 -18.51
CA LYS A 253 4.64 -6.82 -17.35
C LYS A 253 5.97 -7.55 -17.15
N TYR A 254 5.98 -8.87 -17.32
CA TYR A 254 7.17 -9.72 -17.20
C TYR A 254 8.26 -9.26 -18.18
N VAL A 255 7.92 -9.14 -19.46
CA VAL A 255 8.85 -8.76 -20.52
C VAL A 255 9.36 -7.33 -20.31
N LEU A 256 8.49 -6.39 -19.93
CA LEU A 256 8.88 -5.02 -19.61
C LEU A 256 9.92 -4.98 -18.46
N LEU A 257 9.66 -5.72 -17.37
CA LEU A 257 10.57 -5.76 -16.23
C LEU A 257 11.89 -6.45 -16.57
N LEU A 258 11.85 -7.51 -17.39
CA LEU A 258 13.04 -8.19 -17.90
C LEU A 258 13.91 -7.24 -18.74
N ALA A 259 13.31 -6.51 -19.68
CA ALA A 259 14.03 -5.52 -20.48
C ALA A 259 14.69 -4.45 -19.60
N GLN A 260 13.95 -3.92 -18.61
CA GLN A 260 14.50 -2.93 -17.66
C GLN A 260 15.70 -3.46 -16.86
N LYS A 261 15.68 -4.74 -16.46
CA LYS A 261 16.77 -5.36 -15.72
C LYS A 261 18.00 -5.64 -16.58
N LEU A 262 17.81 -6.05 -17.83
CA LEU A 262 18.91 -6.22 -18.79
C LEU A 262 19.57 -4.90 -19.14
N GLY A 263 18.78 -3.83 -19.19
CA GLY A 263 19.25 -2.49 -19.51
C GLY A 263 19.44 -2.25 -21.01
N VAL A 264 19.63 -0.97 -21.35
CA VAL A 264 19.68 -0.47 -22.73
C VAL A 264 20.87 -0.99 -23.55
N GLU A 265 21.91 -1.50 -22.88
CA GLU A 265 23.11 -2.04 -23.52
C GLU A 265 22.88 -3.43 -24.12
N SER A 266 21.78 -4.10 -23.77
CA SER A 266 21.46 -5.42 -24.29
C SER A 266 21.04 -5.35 -25.77
N PRO A 267 21.60 -6.19 -26.66
CA PRO A 267 21.30 -6.13 -28.10
C PRO A 267 19.84 -6.47 -28.43
N ILE A 268 19.15 -7.18 -27.53
CA ILE A 268 17.74 -7.58 -27.67
C ILE A 268 16.79 -6.67 -26.87
N TYR A 269 17.29 -5.57 -26.29
CA TYR A 269 16.49 -4.66 -25.47
C TYR A 269 15.27 -4.10 -26.23
N ALA A 270 15.48 -3.61 -27.46
CA ALA A 270 14.40 -3.06 -28.28
C ALA A 270 13.37 -4.12 -28.71
N GLU A 271 13.85 -5.31 -29.07
CA GLU A 271 13.00 -6.45 -29.45
C GLU A 271 12.10 -6.89 -28.28
N LEU A 272 12.63 -6.97 -27.06
CA LEU A 272 11.84 -7.29 -25.88
C LEU A 272 10.75 -6.24 -25.61
N LEU A 273 11.08 -4.95 -25.75
CA LEU A 273 10.09 -3.88 -25.56
C LEU A 273 8.97 -3.97 -26.60
N GLU A 274 9.29 -4.34 -27.83
CA GLU A 274 8.32 -4.53 -28.90
C GLU A 274 7.40 -5.73 -28.62
N VAL A 275 7.97 -6.87 -28.23
CA VAL A 275 7.22 -8.10 -27.92
C VAL A 275 6.35 -7.95 -26.65
N SER A 276 6.72 -7.08 -25.71
CA SER A 276 5.99 -6.87 -24.46
C SER A 276 4.52 -6.50 -24.67
N GLY A 277 4.19 -5.68 -25.68
CA GLY A 277 2.84 -5.15 -25.87
C GLY A 277 2.32 -4.25 -24.74
N HIS A 278 3.12 -4.00 -23.69
CA HIS A 278 2.73 -3.13 -22.59
C HIS A 278 2.81 -1.66 -23.04
N PRO A 279 1.84 -0.77 -22.72
CA PRO A 279 1.89 0.64 -23.14
C PRO A 279 3.17 1.36 -22.70
N LYS A 280 3.63 1.07 -21.49
CA LYS A 280 4.91 1.59 -20.99
C LYS A 280 6.14 1.09 -21.78
N ALA A 281 6.11 -0.13 -22.30
CA ALA A 281 7.19 -0.66 -23.13
C ALA A 281 7.29 0.11 -24.45
N GLU A 282 6.16 0.41 -25.08
CA GLU A 282 6.10 1.25 -26.28
C GLU A 282 6.64 2.66 -26.01
N GLU A 283 6.27 3.31 -24.90
CA GLU A 283 6.85 4.60 -24.50
C GLU A 283 8.38 4.51 -24.37
N VAL A 284 8.90 3.46 -23.73
CA VAL A 284 10.34 3.28 -23.52
C VAL A 284 11.05 3.02 -24.86
N LEU A 285 10.44 2.22 -25.74
CA LEU A 285 10.96 1.92 -27.07
C LEU A 285 11.06 3.17 -27.93
N ILE A 286 10.01 4.00 -27.97
CA ILE A 286 10.02 5.28 -28.70
C ILE A 286 11.16 6.18 -28.22
N ARG A 287 11.33 6.31 -26.89
CA ARG A 287 12.42 7.11 -26.31
C ARG A 287 13.80 6.54 -26.67
N PHE A 288 13.93 5.22 -26.64
CA PHE A 288 15.16 4.52 -27.00
C PHE A 288 15.50 4.77 -28.47
N LEU A 289 14.58 4.54 -29.40
CA LEU A 289 14.76 4.76 -30.84
C LEU A 289 15.20 6.19 -31.14
N TYR A 290 14.52 7.18 -30.55
CA TYR A 290 14.89 8.59 -30.72
C TYR A 290 16.31 8.87 -30.21
N LYS A 291 16.66 8.39 -29.01
CA LYS A 291 18.00 8.60 -28.42
C LYS A 291 19.10 7.89 -29.22
N SER A 292 18.78 6.76 -29.84
CA SER A 292 19.71 5.99 -30.67
C SER A 292 19.85 6.53 -32.10
N GLY A 293 19.23 7.67 -32.43
CA GLY A 293 19.32 8.31 -33.76
C GLY A 293 18.34 7.76 -34.80
N ASN A 294 17.51 6.77 -34.44
CA ASN A 294 16.44 6.24 -35.30
C ASN A 294 15.17 7.10 -35.21
N GLU A 295 15.32 8.40 -35.47
CA GLU A 295 14.26 9.39 -35.26
C GLU A 295 13.02 9.14 -36.14
N GLU A 296 13.22 8.67 -37.37
CA GLU A 296 12.13 8.39 -38.32
C GLU A 296 11.26 7.23 -37.86
N LEU A 297 11.86 6.14 -37.35
CA LEU A 297 11.10 5.02 -36.80
C LEU A 297 10.37 5.41 -35.50
N ALA A 298 11.01 6.25 -34.67
CA ALA A 298 10.36 6.82 -33.49
C ALA A 298 9.14 7.67 -33.88
N ARG A 299 9.26 8.48 -34.94
CA ARG A 299 8.18 9.30 -35.51
C ARG A 299 7.00 8.46 -35.98
N GLN A 300 7.25 7.44 -36.80
CA GLN A 300 6.21 6.54 -37.30
C GLN A 300 5.47 5.81 -36.16
N ARG A 301 6.19 5.39 -35.11
CA ARG A 301 5.55 4.78 -33.93
C ARG A 301 4.68 5.77 -33.16
N LEU A 302 5.13 7.02 -33.00
CA LEU A 302 4.33 8.08 -32.37
C LEU A 302 3.04 8.34 -33.16
N GLU A 303 3.14 8.50 -34.48
CA GLU A 303 1.99 8.71 -35.37
C GLU A 303 1.00 7.54 -35.25
N LYS A 304 1.49 6.29 -35.28
CA LYS A 304 0.66 5.09 -35.06
C LYS A 304 -0.06 5.11 -33.71
N VAL A 305 0.62 5.52 -32.63
CA VAL A 305 0.01 5.62 -31.30
C VAL A 305 -1.10 6.68 -31.28
N ILE A 306 -0.86 7.84 -31.91
CA ILE A 306 -1.80 8.97 -31.96
C ILE A 306 -3.03 8.64 -32.80
N GLU A 307 -2.87 7.93 -33.92
CA GLU A 307 -3.96 7.59 -34.83
C GLU A 307 -4.78 6.36 -34.39
N GLY A 308 -4.18 5.46 -33.60
CA GLY A 308 -4.84 4.24 -33.16
C GLY A 308 -5.63 4.36 -31.86
N GLN A 309 -6.48 3.36 -31.57
CA GLN A 309 -7.16 3.21 -30.28
C GLN A 309 -6.22 2.60 -29.24
N HIS A 310 -5.28 3.40 -28.72
CA HIS A 310 -4.31 2.98 -27.72
C HIS A 310 -4.72 3.39 -26.30
N ASP A 311 -3.92 2.97 -25.31
CA ASP A 311 -4.01 3.49 -23.95
C ASP A 311 -3.88 5.04 -23.96
N GLU A 312 -4.84 5.73 -23.36
CA GLU A 312 -4.91 7.19 -23.41
C GLU A 312 -3.69 7.87 -22.74
N THR A 313 -3.08 7.22 -21.74
CA THR A 313 -1.87 7.78 -21.10
C THR A 313 -0.66 7.67 -22.02
N LEU A 314 -0.60 6.62 -22.86
CA LEU A 314 0.38 6.48 -23.92
C LEU A 314 0.13 7.47 -25.06
N MET A 315 -1.12 7.71 -25.44
CA MET A 315 -1.50 8.72 -26.44
C MET A 315 -1.05 10.12 -26.03
N ILE A 316 -1.33 10.56 -24.80
CA ILE A 316 -0.85 11.85 -24.27
C ILE A 316 0.67 11.94 -24.28
N PHE A 317 1.36 10.83 -23.96
CA PHE A 317 2.82 10.80 -24.09
C PHE A 317 3.25 11.00 -25.55
N ALA A 318 2.60 10.32 -26.49
CA ALA A 318 2.98 10.37 -27.89
C ALA A 318 2.79 11.77 -28.48
N GLU A 319 1.64 12.40 -28.25
CA GLU A 319 1.39 13.79 -28.65
C GLU A 319 2.44 14.75 -28.07
N ASP A 320 2.67 14.69 -26.74
CA ASP A 320 3.64 15.55 -26.07
C ASP A 320 5.08 15.35 -26.58
N PHE A 321 5.47 14.09 -26.79
CA PHE A 321 6.81 13.77 -27.25
C PHE A 321 6.99 14.16 -28.71
N TYR A 322 5.98 13.93 -29.56
CA TYR A 322 5.98 14.32 -30.96
C TYR A 322 6.16 15.84 -31.09
N GLU A 323 5.35 16.61 -30.37
CA GLU A 323 5.42 18.07 -30.39
C GLU A 323 6.80 18.61 -29.96
N ARG A 324 7.37 18.02 -28.90
CA ARG A 324 8.65 18.48 -28.37
C ARG A 324 9.84 18.11 -29.23
N LYS A 325 9.79 16.99 -29.94
CA LYS A 325 10.93 16.48 -30.71
C LYS A 325 10.88 16.84 -32.18
N PHE A 326 9.70 16.89 -32.79
CA PHE A 326 9.53 17.13 -34.21
C PHE A 326 8.95 18.52 -34.54
N ASN A 327 8.14 19.10 -33.65
CA ASN A 327 7.52 20.42 -33.86
C ASN A 327 8.15 21.55 -33.03
N LYS A 328 9.34 21.34 -32.46
CA LYS A 328 10.14 22.34 -31.72
C LYS A 328 9.45 22.96 -30.50
N LYS A 329 8.39 22.34 -29.98
CA LYS A 329 7.75 22.78 -28.74
C LYS A 329 8.74 22.62 -27.57
N ARG A 330 8.98 23.67 -26.80
CA ARG A 330 9.98 23.63 -25.70
C ARG A 330 9.46 23.00 -24.41
N THR A 331 8.16 23.09 -24.15
CA THR A 331 7.52 22.71 -22.89
C THR A 331 6.54 21.58 -23.09
N SER A 332 6.35 20.77 -22.04
CA SER A 332 5.36 19.70 -22.08
C SER A 332 3.94 20.24 -21.85
N ILE A 333 2.92 19.52 -22.32
CA ILE A 333 1.50 19.84 -22.04
C ILE A 333 1.27 19.99 -20.53
N LEU A 334 1.84 19.09 -19.73
CA LEU A 334 1.79 19.14 -18.26
C LEU A 334 2.36 20.46 -17.70
N THR A 335 3.50 20.89 -18.23
CA THR A 335 4.15 22.14 -17.82
C THR A 335 3.34 23.36 -18.24
N ASP A 336 2.76 23.34 -19.43
CA ASP A 336 1.94 24.45 -19.94
C ASP A 336 0.67 24.62 -19.10
N MET A 337 -0.01 23.53 -18.75
CA MET A 337 -1.20 23.56 -17.90
C MET A 337 -0.90 24.08 -16.49
N LEU A 338 0.25 23.71 -15.91
CA LEU A 338 0.68 24.24 -14.63
C LEU A 338 0.99 25.74 -14.70
N ARG A 339 1.59 26.22 -15.80
CA ARG A 339 1.90 27.64 -15.99
C ARG A 339 0.66 28.50 -16.29
N ALA A 340 -0.34 27.93 -16.95
CA ALA A 340 -1.63 28.56 -17.20
C ALA A 340 -2.54 28.59 -15.97
N SER A 341 -2.16 27.88 -14.89
CA SER A 341 -2.94 27.86 -13.66
C SER A 341 -2.96 29.24 -12.98
N PRO A 342 -4.05 29.59 -12.27
CA PRO A 342 -4.14 30.84 -11.50
C PRO A 342 -2.99 30.99 -10.49
N PRO A 343 -2.77 32.20 -9.94
CA PRO A 343 -1.73 32.45 -8.95
C PRO A 343 -1.73 31.41 -7.81
N PRO A 344 -0.54 30.95 -7.36
CA PRO A 344 -0.46 29.92 -6.34
C PRO A 344 -1.16 30.32 -5.04
N ILE A 345 -1.86 29.37 -4.43
CA ILE A 345 -2.46 29.55 -3.11
C ILE A 345 -1.34 29.57 -2.06
N SER A 346 -1.29 30.62 -1.26
CA SER A 346 -0.35 30.67 -0.14
C SER A 346 -0.91 29.92 1.06
N ILE A 347 -0.16 28.91 1.53
CA ILE A 347 -0.50 28.16 2.75
C ILE A 347 0.73 28.05 3.64
N GLU A 348 0.49 27.90 4.95
CA GLU A 348 1.56 27.76 5.93
C GLU A 348 2.47 26.56 5.62
N GLU A 349 3.77 26.75 5.72
CA GLU A 349 4.78 25.71 5.51
C GLU A 349 4.56 24.48 6.40
N ALA A 350 3.89 24.63 7.55
CA ALA A 350 3.54 23.51 8.43
C ALA A 350 2.63 22.46 7.76
N TYR A 351 1.99 22.77 6.63
CA TYR A 351 1.24 21.82 5.81
C TYR A 351 2.10 21.07 4.80
N LYS A 352 3.43 21.20 4.81
CA LYS A 352 4.31 20.43 3.93
C LYS A 352 4.12 18.93 4.16
N GLY A 353 3.80 18.20 3.09
CA GLY A 353 3.42 16.78 3.15
C GLY A 353 1.94 16.52 3.51
N GLN A 354 1.15 17.58 3.66
CA GLN A 354 -0.31 17.58 3.90
C GLN A 354 -0.95 18.76 3.14
N THR A 355 -0.52 18.97 1.89
CA THR A 355 -0.81 20.15 1.08
C THR A 355 -2.31 20.39 0.92
N GLU A 356 -3.06 19.33 0.65
CA GLU A 356 -4.51 19.33 0.44
C GLU A 356 -5.24 19.82 1.68
N ALA A 357 -4.81 19.37 2.87
CA ALA A 357 -5.37 19.80 4.14
C ALA A 357 -5.10 21.29 4.40
N GLY A 358 -3.94 21.80 3.99
CA GLY A 358 -3.63 23.23 4.08
C GLY A 358 -4.45 24.09 3.14
N VAL A 359 -4.73 23.59 1.93
CA VAL A 359 -5.66 24.24 0.98
C VAL A 359 -7.10 24.23 1.54
N ILE A 360 -7.56 23.12 2.11
CA ILE A 360 -8.87 23.04 2.79
C ILE A 360 -8.94 24.06 3.94
N ALA A 361 -7.91 24.15 4.78
CA ALA A 361 -7.85 25.13 5.86
C ALA A 361 -7.86 26.57 5.34
N HIS A 362 -7.16 26.84 4.23
CA HIS A 362 -7.19 28.13 3.54
C HIS A 362 -8.60 28.48 3.06
N TYR A 363 -9.30 27.55 2.40
CA TYR A 363 -10.67 27.75 1.94
C TYR A 363 -11.67 27.92 3.08
N LYS A 364 -11.54 27.14 4.16
CA LYS A 364 -12.40 27.25 5.34
C LYS A 364 -12.35 28.65 5.96
N ARG A 365 -11.18 29.29 6.01
CA ARG A 365 -11.02 30.68 6.49
C ARG A 365 -11.74 31.71 5.62
N GLN A 366 -12.03 31.38 4.37
CA GLN A 366 -12.78 32.22 3.44
C GLN A 366 -14.27 31.82 3.38
N GLY A 367 -14.74 30.94 4.25
CA GLY A 367 -16.11 30.42 4.20
C GLY A 367 -16.40 29.55 2.97
N ILE A 368 -15.36 28.99 2.35
CA ILE A 368 -15.46 28.06 1.22
C ILE A 368 -15.36 26.64 1.76
N ASN A 369 -16.28 25.77 1.35
CA ASN A 369 -16.28 24.36 1.74
C ASN A 369 -15.44 23.56 0.76
N ALA A 370 -14.51 22.76 1.27
CA ALA A 370 -13.67 21.89 0.47
C ALA A 370 -13.54 20.52 1.13
N TYR A 371 -13.63 19.47 0.33
CA TYR A 371 -13.60 18.07 0.75
C TYR A 371 -12.45 17.36 0.05
N HIS A 372 -11.62 16.64 0.81
CA HIS A 372 -10.63 15.74 0.24
C HIS A 372 -11.33 14.46 -0.22
N VAL A 373 -11.39 14.23 -1.53
CA VAL A 373 -12.21 13.18 -2.15
C VAL A 373 -11.39 12.20 -2.98
N GLU A 374 -10.46 12.71 -3.81
CA GLU A 374 -9.60 11.94 -4.72
C GLU A 374 -10.38 10.78 -5.41
N ASN A 375 -9.76 9.60 -5.50
CA ASN A 375 -10.35 8.41 -6.10
C ASN A 375 -11.51 7.84 -5.26
N LYS A 376 -11.53 8.10 -3.95
CA LYS A 376 -12.47 7.46 -3.01
C LYS A 376 -13.91 7.82 -3.32
N LEU A 377 -14.17 9.09 -3.66
CA LEU A 377 -15.52 9.54 -4.02
C LEU A 377 -16.08 8.75 -5.21
N TRP A 378 -15.31 8.65 -6.29
CA TRP A 378 -15.73 7.99 -7.52
C TRP A 378 -15.84 6.48 -7.36
N LEU A 379 -14.91 5.84 -6.64
CA LEU A 379 -14.98 4.41 -6.35
C LEU A 379 -16.16 4.05 -5.44
N SER A 380 -16.49 4.92 -4.48
CA SER A 380 -17.66 4.75 -3.61
C SER A 380 -18.96 4.92 -4.37
N LEU A 381 -19.07 5.98 -5.19
CA LEU A 381 -20.23 6.19 -6.06
C LEU A 381 -20.42 5.01 -7.04
N PHE A 382 -19.35 4.58 -7.70
CA PHE A 382 -19.37 3.43 -8.62
C PHE A 382 -19.80 2.14 -7.91
N GLY A 383 -19.13 1.79 -6.81
CA GLY A 383 -19.38 0.54 -6.10
C GLY A 383 -20.78 0.46 -5.49
N LEU A 384 -21.29 1.56 -4.92
CA LEU A 384 -22.66 1.63 -4.41
C LEU A 384 -23.70 1.65 -5.53
N THR A 385 -23.43 2.33 -6.64
CA THR A 385 -24.37 2.40 -7.77
C THR A 385 -24.59 1.03 -8.39
N PHE A 386 -23.52 0.26 -8.57
CA PHE A 386 -23.53 -1.03 -9.26
C PHE A 386 -23.38 -2.22 -8.32
N TRP A 387 -23.71 -2.09 -7.03
CA TRP A 387 -23.46 -3.14 -6.04
C TRP A 387 -24.10 -4.47 -6.44
N GLN A 388 -25.32 -4.44 -6.97
CA GLN A 388 -26.05 -5.62 -7.43
C GLN A 388 -25.36 -6.28 -8.62
N GLU A 389 -25.01 -5.48 -9.62
CA GLU A 389 -24.35 -5.91 -10.86
C GLU A 389 -22.95 -6.48 -10.56
N LEU A 390 -22.24 -5.91 -9.59
CA LEU A 390 -20.90 -6.33 -9.20
C LEU A 390 -20.86 -7.55 -8.28
N TYR A 391 -21.80 -7.66 -7.33
CA TYR A 391 -21.65 -8.60 -6.22
C TYR A 391 -22.80 -9.58 -6.03
N ARG A 392 -23.88 -9.45 -6.81
CA ARG A 392 -25.06 -10.33 -6.77
C ARG A 392 -25.40 -10.91 -8.14
N HIS A 393 -24.95 -10.31 -9.24
CA HIS A 393 -25.26 -10.79 -10.58
C HIS A 393 -24.61 -12.16 -10.88
N PRO A 394 -25.34 -13.12 -11.50
CA PRO A 394 -24.81 -14.44 -11.80
C PRO A 394 -23.61 -14.47 -12.76
N LYS A 395 -23.42 -13.43 -13.59
CA LYS A 395 -22.22 -13.28 -14.44
C LYS A 395 -21.07 -12.52 -13.75
N SER A 396 -21.29 -11.97 -12.56
CA SER A 396 -20.27 -11.27 -11.77
C SER A 396 -19.86 -12.11 -10.57
N ILE A 397 -19.24 -13.24 -10.89
CA ILE A 397 -18.97 -14.32 -9.96
C ILE A 397 -17.71 -14.04 -9.14
N MET A 398 -17.77 -14.27 -7.83
CA MET A 398 -16.58 -14.41 -7.00
C MET A 398 -16.16 -15.87 -6.99
N ALA A 399 -14.87 -16.14 -7.12
CA ALA A 399 -14.38 -17.52 -7.03
C ALA A 399 -14.60 -18.14 -5.63
N ASN A 400 -14.32 -17.38 -4.58
CA ASN A 400 -14.47 -17.80 -3.18
C ASN A 400 -14.48 -16.60 -2.22
N GLU A 401 -14.57 -16.85 -0.92
CA GLU A 401 -14.63 -15.82 0.13
C GLU A 401 -13.40 -14.89 0.22
N PHE A 402 -12.25 -15.30 -0.31
CA PHE A 402 -11.03 -14.46 -0.36
C PHE A 402 -11.06 -13.50 -1.56
N SER A 403 -11.98 -13.70 -2.50
CA SER A 403 -12.17 -12.84 -3.66
C SER A 403 -12.99 -11.61 -3.29
N LYS A 404 -12.31 -10.46 -3.22
CA LYS A 404 -12.92 -9.14 -2.91
C LYS A 404 -13.23 -8.29 -4.15
N THR A 405 -12.72 -8.70 -5.30
CA THR A 405 -12.90 -7.98 -6.57
C THR A 405 -13.52 -8.96 -7.57
N PRO A 406 -14.64 -8.58 -8.21
CA PRO A 406 -15.24 -9.37 -9.28
C PRO A 406 -14.28 -9.68 -10.42
N SER A 407 -14.38 -10.89 -11.00
CA SER A 407 -13.58 -11.32 -12.16
C SER A 407 -13.73 -10.33 -13.32
N ILE A 408 -14.98 -9.96 -13.63
CA ILE A 408 -15.30 -9.00 -14.70
C ILE A 408 -14.68 -7.61 -14.50
N LEU A 409 -14.41 -7.18 -13.26
CA LEU A 409 -13.64 -5.96 -13.00
C LEU A 409 -12.14 -6.18 -13.12
N LYS A 410 -11.61 -7.33 -12.67
CA LYS A 410 -10.19 -7.67 -12.84
C LYS A 410 -9.79 -7.73 -14.32
N GLU A 411 -10.65 -8.33 -15.12
CA GLU A 411 -10.51 -8.49 -16.57
C GLU A 411 -10.84 -7.21 -17.36
N ASN A 412 -11.38 -6.18 -16.69
CA ASN A 412 -11.81 -4.92 -17.33
C ASN A 412 -12.94 -5.09 -18.35
N ARG A 413 -13.82 -6.08 -18.15
CA ARG A 413 -14.92 -6.46 -19.05
C ARG A 413 -16.31 -6.19 -18.47
N PHE A 414 -16.39 -5.35 -17.43
CA PHE A 414 -17.64 -5.11 -16.71
C PHE A 414 -18.77 -4.63 -17.63
N TYR A 415 -18.51 -3.62 -18.47
CA TYR A 415 -19.49 -3.16 -19.46
C TYR A 415 -19.75 -4.18 -20.56
N GLU A 416 -18.72 -4.85 -21.10
CA GLU A 416 -18.87 -5.87 -22.15
C GLU A 416 -19.80 -7.01 -21.74
N VAL A 417 -19.71 -7.47 -20.48
CA VAL A 417 -20.47 -8.61 -19.98
C VAL A 417 -21.89 -8.22 -19.52
N LEU A 418 -22.08 -7.00 -19.02
CA LEU A 418 -23.30 -6.52 -18.34
C LEU A 418 -23.87 -5.23 -18.92
N GLU A 419 -23.67 -4.99 -20.23
CA GLU A 419 -24.10 -3.76 -20.90
C GLU A 419 -25.57 -3.43 -20.62
N ALA A 420 -26.48 -4.38 -20.86
CA ALA A 420 -27.91 -4.17 -20.72
C ALA A 420 -28.31 -3.83 -19.27
N GLU A 421 -27.75 -4.55 -18.30
CA GLU A 421 -28.01 -4.36 -16.87
C GLU A 421 -27.45 -3.02 -16.36
N ILE A 422 -26.26 -2.63 -16.84
CA ILE A 422 -25.63 -1.34 -16.51
C ILE A 422 -26.44 -0.18 -17.08
N ASP A 423 -26.85 -0.26 -18.35
CA ASP A 423 -27.63 0.79 -18.98
C ASP A 423 -29.03 0.91 -18.36
N GLU A 424 -29.67 -0.21 -18.01
CA GLU A 424 -30.93 -0.21 -17.26
C GLU A 424 -30.76 0.43 -15.87
N ARG A 425 -29.69 0.09 -15.15
CA ARG A 425 -29.36 0.69 -13.84
C ARG A 425 -29.22 2.20 -13.97
N LEU A 426 -28.43 2.66 -14.94
CA LEU A 426 -28.23 4.09 -15.17
C LEU A 426 -29.53 4.77 -15.63
N ALA A 427 -30.36 4.14 -16.45
CA ALA A 427 -31.64 4.69 -16.88
C ALA A 427 -32.60 4.95 -15.72
N LYS A 428 -32.69 4.02 -14.75
CA LYS A 428 -33.54 4.14 -13.55
C LYS A 428 -33.16 5.30 -12.62
N LEU A 429 -31.91 5.78 -12.68
CA LEU A 429 -31.41 6.87 -11.83
C LEU A 429 -31.76 8.23 -12.47
N SER A 430 -33.05 8.58 -12.51
CA SER A 430 -33.57 9.74 -13.27
C SER A 430 -33.00 11.08 -12.80
N ASP A 431 -32.86 11.26 -11.49
CA ASP A 431 -32.47 12.51 -10.85
C ASP A 431 -31.68 12.25 -9.56
N ALA A 432 -31.20 13.35 -8.96
CA ALA A 432 -30.34 13.30 -7.78
C ALA A 432 -31.03 12.66 -6.55
N GLN A 433 -32.35 12.86 -6.40
CA GLN A 433 -33.10 12.32 -5.27
C GLN A 433 -33.29 10.81 -5.43
N VAL A 434 -33.68 10.35 -6.62
CA VAL A 434 -33.82 8.91 -6.92
C VAL A 434 -32.47 8.20 -6.73
N TRP A 435 -31.38 8.81 -7.21
CA TRP A 435 -30.06 8.23 -7.02
C TRP A 435 -29.64 8.20 -5.56
N ARG A 436 -29.86 9.27 -4.81
CA ARG A 436 -29.61 9.31 -3.37
C ARG A 436 -30.36 8.20 -2.62
N MET A 437 -31.63 7.98 -2.94
CA MET A 437 -32.44 6.91 -2.34
C MET A 437 -31.88 5.52 -2.66
N TRP A 438 -31.42 5.30 -3.90
CA TRP A 438 -30.73 4.07 -4.28
C TRP A 438 -29.45 3.84 -3.45
N LEU A 439 -28.59 4.86 -3.33
CA LEU A 439 -27.35 4.76 -2.56
C LEU A 439 -27.60 4.49 -1.08
N LEU A 440 -28.59 5.13 -0.47
CA LEU A 440 -28.99 4.89 0.92
C LEU A 440 -29.48 3.45 1.11
N LYS A 441 -30.27 2.92 0.17
CA LYS A 441 -30.70 1.52 0.18
C LYS A 441 -29.49 0.60 0.15
N GLN A 442 -28.58 0.79 -0.81
CA GLN A 442 -27.38 -0.06 -0.94
C GLN A 442 -26.46 0.02 0.28
N MET A 443 -26.28 1.22 0.85
CA MET A 443 -25.50 1.39 2.07
C MET A 443 -26.16 0.70 3.27
N SER A 444 -27.49 0.76 3.39
CA SER A 444 -28.21 0.14 4.52
C SER A 444 -28.23 -1.38 4.42
N GLU A 445 -28.41 -1.93 3.21
CA GLU A 445 -28.47 -3.38 2.97
C GLU A 445 -27.10 -4.06 3.09
N HIS A 446 -26.02 -3.35 2.73
CA HIS A 446 -24.70 -3.96 2.55
C HIS A 446 -23.61 -3.36 3.45
N TYR A 447 -23.99 -2.58 4.47
CA TYR A 447 -23.03 -1.95 5.37
C TYR A 447 -22.06 -2.98 5.95
N ALA A 448 -20.76 -2.62 5.97
CA ALA A 448 -19.67 -3.47 6.44
C ALA A 448 -19.38 -4.73 5.59
N GLU A 449 -20.08 -4.97 4.47
CA GLU A 449 -19.73 -6.07 3.57
C GLU A 449 -18.34 -5.86 2.94
N PRO A 450 -17.46 -6.88 2.95
CA PRO A 450 -16.11 -6.74 2.43
C PRO A 450 -16.07 -6.43 0.93
N ASN A 451 -15.40 -5.33 0.56
CA ASN A 451 -15.14 -4.96 -0.83
C ASN A 451 -13.73 -4.36 -1.00
N ARG A 452 -13.34 -4.04 -2.23
CA ARG A 452 -12.02 -3.45 -2.58
C ARG A 452 -12.10 -2.07 -3.20
N LEU A 453 -13.29 -1.53 -3.35
CA LEU A 453 -13.52 -0.25 -4.02
C LEU A 453 -13.43 0.90 -3.01
N PHE A 454 -13.99 0.72 -1.82
CA PHE A 454 -14.03 1.75 -0.79
C PHE A 454 -14.06 1.14 0.62
N HIS A 455 -13.89 1.99 1.63
CA HIS A 455 -14.01 1.60 3.04
C HIS A 455 -15.34 2.12 3.59
N TRP A 456 -16.03 1.30 4.38
CA TRP A 456 -17.27 1.72 5.05
C TRP A 456 -16.97 2.67 6.22
N HIS A 457 -17.72 3.77 6.28
CA HIS A 457 -17.76 4.68 7.43
C HIS A 457 -19.09 5.45 7.44
N GLU A 458 -19.45 6.03 8.58
CA GLU A 458 -20.72 6.76 8.77
C GLU A 458 -20.90 7.93 7.79
N LYS A 459 -19.82 8.68 7.51
CA LYS A 459 -19.84 9.86 6.63
C LYS A 459 -19.62 9.56 5.14
N LEU A 460 -19.76 8.29 4.71
CA LEU A 460 -19.42 7.86 3.33
C LEU A 460 -20.25 8.59 2.27
N LEU A 461 -21.53 8.84 2.55
CA LEU A 461 -22.44 9.47 1.61
C LEU A 461 -22.33 10.99 1.55
N GLU A 462 -21.82 11.66 2.59
CA GLU A 462 -21.76 13.13 2.64
C GLU A 462 -21.14 13.77 1.38
N PRO A 463 -19.94 13.36 0.93
CA PRO A 463 -19.36 13.94 -0.29
C PRO A 463 -20.10 13.51 -1.57
N ILE A 464 -20.74 12.34 -1.60
CA ILE A 464 -21.54 11.88 -2.75
C ILE A 464 -22.83 12.69 -2.87
N GLU A 465 -23.49 12.99 -1.74
CA GLU A 465 -24.68 13.84 -1.70
C GLU A 465 -24.37 15.25 -2.20
N MET A 466 -23.20 15.79 -1.83
CA MET A 466 -22.74 17.08 -2.36
C MET A 466 -22.49 17.01 -3.86
N LEU A 467 -21.88 15.93 -4.35
CA LEU A 467 -21.71 15.72 -5.79
C LEU A 467 -23.04 15.68 -6.54
N LEU A 468 -24.01 14.88 -6.08
CA LEU A 468 -25.33 14.73 -6.70
C LEU A 468 -26.15 16.03 -6.67
N LYS A 469 -25.98 16.85 -5.63
CA LYS A 469 -26.67 18.13 -5.48
C LYS A 469 -26.20 19.17 -6.51
N HIS A 470 -24.91 19.17 -6.85
CA HIS A 470 -24.30 20.25 -7.61
C HIS A 470 -23.95 19.90 -9.06
N ILE A 471 -23.82 18.61 -9.41
CA ILE A 471 -23.52 18.17 -10.78
C ILE A 471 -24.73 17.54 -11.43
N PRO A 472 -25.04 17.86 -12.70
CA PRO A 472 -26.09 17.19 -13.44
C PRO A 472 -25.91 15.67 -13.44
N VAL A 473 -26.99 14.94 -13.16
CA VAL A 473 -27.01 13.48 -13.16
C VAL A 473 -26.53 12.91 -14.50
N SER A 474 -26.86 13.55 -15.62
CA SER A 474 -26.38 13.16 -16.95
C SER A 474 -24.85 13.19 -17.08
N SER A 475 -24.18 14.18 -16.48
CA SER A 475 -22.72 14.27 -16.44
C SER A 475 -22.11 13.15 -15.60
N LEU A 476 -22.69 12.87 -14.43
CA LEU A 476 -22.20 11.79 -13.55
C LEU A 476 -22.38 10.40 -14.19
N LYS A 477 -23.51 10.16 -14.88
CA LYS A 477 -23.73 8.92 -15.62
C LYS A 477 -22.67 8.69 -16.70
N LYS A 478 -22.28 9.73 -17.45
CA LYS A 478 -21.21 9.63 -18.46
C LYS A 478 -19.90 9.18 -17.84
N VAL A 479 -19.49 9.77 -16.71
CA VAL A 479 -18.27 9.37 -16.00
C VAL A 479 -18.35 7.91 -15.55
N LEU A 480 -19.47 7.49 -14.94
CA LEU A 480 -19.63 6.10 -14.51
C LEU A 480 -19.66 5.11 -15.69
N GLN A 481 -20.27 5.47 -16.82
CA GLN A 481 -20.27 4.62 -18.00
C GLN A 481 -18.85 4.45 -18.55
N MET A 482 -18.02 5.51 -18.54
CA MET A 482 -16.59 5.41 -18.88
C MET A 482 -15.83 4.53 -17.89
N MET A 483 -16.13 4.63 -16.59
CA MET A 483 -15.59 3.71 -15.57
C MET A 483 -16.01 2.27 -15.81
N CYS A 484 -17.25 2.01 -16.27
CA CYS A 484 -17.70 0.66 -16.58
C CYS A 484 -16.96 0.06 -17.78
N LYS A 485 -16.68 0.88 -18.80
CA LYS A 485 -16.00 0.49 -20.03
C LYS A 485 -14.49 0.28 -19.82
N ASN A 486 -13.86 1.05 -18.93
CA ASN A 486 -12.43 0.94 -18.67
C ASN A 486 -12.11 1.25 -17.20
N PHE A 487 -12.50 0.35 -16.30
CA PHE A 487 -12.32 0.51 -14.87
C PHE A 487 -10.84 0.62 -14.48
N ASN A 488 -9.97 -0.18 -15.10
CA ASN A 488 -8.55 -0.22 -14.74
C ASN A 488 -7.82 1.10 -14.98
N SER A 489 -8.15 1.84 -16.05
CA SER A 489 -7.58 3.17 -16.30
C SER A 489 -8.26 4.27 -15.48
N MET A 490 -9.57 4.15 -15.25
CA MET A 490 -10.38 5.18 -14.58
C MET A 490 -10.42 5.07 -13.06
N ARG A 491 -9.98 3.97 -12.44
CA ARG A 491 -10.05 3.78 -10.96
C ARG A 491 -9.12 4.71 -10.16
N SER A 492 -8.24 5.47 -10.83
CA SER A 492 -7.24 6.32 -10.20
C SER A 492 -6.95 7.57 -11.02
N GLY A 493 -6.46 8.63 -10.37
CA GLY A 493 -6.10 9.90 -11.00
C GLY A 493 -7.23 10.92 -11.01
N PHE A 494 -8.24 10.77 -10.15
CA PHE A 494 -9.24 11.81 -9.96
C PHE A 494 -8.69 12.96 -9.12
N PRO A 495 -9.20 14.20 -9.29
CA PRO A 495 -8.71 15.37 -8.56
C PRO A 495 -8.82 15.25 -7.04
N ASP A 496 -7.85 15.83 -6.33
CA ASP A 496 -7.76 15.74 -4.87
C ASP A 496 -8.99 16.31 -4.15
N LEU A 497 -9.41 17.52 -4.52
CA LEU A 497 -10.42 18.28 -3.79
C LEU A 497 -11.72 18.45 -4.59
N MET A 498 -12.83 18.40 -3.88
CA MET A 498 -14.12 18.94 -4.32
C MET A 498 -14.40 20.22 -3.54
N VAL A 499 -14.57 21.34 -4.25
CA VAL A 499 -14.72 22.68 -3.67
C VAL A 499 -16.07 23.27 -4.04
N ILE A 500 -16.80 23.76 -3.04
CA ILE A 500 -18.08 24.45 -3.18
C ILE A 500 -17.87 25.88 -2.72
N ASP A 501 -18.00 26.82 -3.66
CA ASP A 501 -17.86 28.24 -3.36
C ASP A 501 -19.08 28.82 -2.64
N GLN A 502 -18.98 30.09 -2.22
CA GLN A 502 -20.04 30.80 -1.52
C GLN A 502 -21.32 30.96 -2.38
N GLN A 503 -21.19 30.91 -3.71
CA GLN A 503 -22.30 30.93 -4.65
C GLN A 503 -22.88 29.53 -4.91
N SER A 504 -22.53 28.53 -4.11
CA SER A 504 -22.97 27.14 -4.25
C SER A 504 -22.58 26.50 -5.59
N ARG A 505 -21.51 26.98 -6.23
CA ARG A 505 -20.94 26.34 -7.43
C ARG A 505 -19.88 25.35 -7.01
N MET A 506 -19.97 24.14 -7.55
CA MET A 506 -19.01 23.08 -7.29
C MET A 506 -17.99 22.96 -8.42
N ARG A 507 -16.73 22.72 -8.06
CA ARG A 507 -15.66 22.32 -8.97
C ARG A 507 -14.71 21.34 -8.29
N PHE A 508 -14.02 20.54 -9.09
CA PHE A 508 -12.88 19.76 -8.66
C PHE A 508 -11.58 20.55 -8.80
N GLU A 509 -10.65 20.34 -7.87
CA GLU A 509 -9.33 20.94 -7.90
C GLU A 509 -8.24 19.90 -7.63
N GLU A 510 -7.29 19.79 -8.56
CA GLU A 510 -6.06 19.02 -8.42
C GLU A 510 -4.97 19.94 -7.84
N ILE A 511 -4.41 19.56 -6.69
CA ILE A 511 -3.50 20.40 -5.91
C ILE A 511 -2.06 20.00 -6.19
N LYS A 512 -1.20 20.99 -6.51
CA LYS A 512 0.22 20.77 -6.76
C LYS A 512 1.09 21.61 -5.85
N ALA A 513 1.88 20.94 -5.03
CA ALA A 513 2.87 21.60 -4.20
C ALA A 513 4.10 22.03 -5.02
N PRO A 514 4.94 22.94 -4.51
CA PRO A 514 6.19 23.30 -5.16
C PRO A 514 7.09 22.08 -5.42
N GLY A 515 7.42 21.84 -6.69
CA GLY A 515 8.22 20.70 -7.14
C GLY A 515 7.40 19.49 -7.59
N ASP A 516 6.08 19.48 -7.36
CA ASP A 516 5.20 18.43 -7.85
C ASP A 516 4.85 18.63 -9.33
N SER A 517 4.59 17.51 -10.00
CA SER A 517 4.14 17.49 -11.40
C SER A 517 2.82 16.73 -11.51
N LEU A 518 2.05 17.06 -12.55
CA LEU A 518 0.86 16.29 -12.92
C LEU A 518 1.28 14.93 -13.49
N SER A 519 0.56 13.89 -13.10
CA SER A 519 0.67 12.59 -13.77
C SER A 519 -0.23 12.55 -15.01
N ARG A 520 0.06 11.63 -15.95
CA ARG A 520 -0.75 11.48 -17.18
C ARG A 520 -2.16 10.96 -16.89
N SER A 521 -2.32 10.06 -15.91
CA SER A 521 -3.65 9.60 -15.50
C SER A 521 -4.51 10.74 -14.94
N GLN A 522 -3.90 11.67 -14.18
CA GLN A 522 -4.58 12.88 -13.74
C GLN A 522 -5.02 13.75 -14.91
N LEU A 523 -4.16 13.97 -15.91
CA LEU A 523 -4.56 14.72 -17.11
C LEU A 523 -5.72 14.07 -17.85
N VAL A 524 -5.66 12.75 -18.07
CA VAL A 524 -6.72 11.98 -18.71
C VAL A 524 -8.04 12.23 -17.98
N ASN A 525 -8.08 12.02 -16.66
CA ASN A 525 -9.32 12.16 -15.92
C ASN A 525 -9.80 13.61 -15.82
N ILE A 526 -8.90 14.59 -15.65
CA ILE A 526 -9.27 16.02 -15.70
C ILE A 526 -9.94 16.33 -17.05
N SER A 527 -9.36 15.90 -18.16
CA SER A 527 -9.93 16.07 -19.50
C SER A 527 -11.30 15.41 -19.63
N LYS A 528 -11.44 14.17 -19.13
CA LYS A 528 -12.73 13.44 -19.15
C LYS A 528 -13.80 14.12 -18.32
N LEU A 529 -13.46 14.63 -17.13
CA LEU A 529 -14.39 15.38 -16.30
C LEU A 529 -14.85 16.66 -17.01
N LEU A 530 -13.92 17.43 -17.59
CA LEU A 530 -14.24 18.62 -18.38
C LEU A 530 -15.14 18.31 -19.59
N ASN A 531 -14.85 17.23 -20.33
CA ASN A 531 -15.68 16.76 -21.45
C ASN A 531 -17.08 16.30 -21.01
N CYS A 532 -17.23 15.85 -19.76
CA CYS A 532 -18.53 15.56 -19.16
C CYS A 532 -19.24 16.83 -18.63
N GLY A 533 -18.65 18.02 -18.78
CA GLY A 533 -19.18 19.28 -18.27
C GLY A 533 -18.99 19.47 -16.76
N ILE A 534 -18.04 18.74 -16.15
CA ILE A 534 -17.75 18.83 -14.72
C ILE A 534 -16.56 19.80 -14.53
N PRO A 535 -16.79 20.97 -13.90
CA PRO A 535 -15.73 21.97 -13.73
C PRO A 535 -14.55 21.40 -12.94
N THR A 536 -13.37 21.43 -13.54
CA THR A 536 -12.15 20.88 -12.95
C THR A 536 -10.98 21.83 -13.23
N ALA A 537 -10.18 22.12 -12.21
CA ALA A 537 -9.03 23.01 -12.33
C ALA A 537 -7.79 22.44 -11.66
N ILE A 538 -6.63 22.95 -12.04
CA ILE A 538 -5.37 22.70 -11.34
C ILE A 538 -5.07 23.93 -10.48
N LYS A 539 -4.65 23.69 -9.24
CA LYS A 539 -4.22 24.73 -8.31
C LYS A 539 -2.81 24.44 -7.83
N THR A 540 -1.95 25.43 -7.96
CA THR A 540 -0.61 25.37 -7.40
C THR A 540 -0.59 26.00 -6.02
N VAL A 541 0.33 25.56 -5.18
CA VAL A 541 0.54 26.06 -3.84
C VAL A 541 1.91 26.68 -3.72
N LYS A 542 2.04 27.70 -2.87
CA LYS A 542 3.33 28.18 -2.38
C LYS A 542 3.37 28.13 -0.85
N TRP A 543 4.53 27.76 -0.32
CA TRP A 543 4.78 27.80 1.10
C TRP A 543 4.98 29.24 1.55
N GLN A 544 4.35 29.60 2.65
CA GLN A 544 4.60 30.85 3.35
C GLN A 544 4.76 30.60 4.84
N ILE A 545 5.33 31.57 5.53
CA ILE A 545 5.33 31.65 6.98
C ILE A 545 4.72 33.00 7.29
N THR A 546 3.59 33.02 8.00
CA THR A 546 2.95 34.29 8.39
C THR A 546 3.22 34.58 9.88
N PRO A 547 3.57 35.82 10.24
CA PRO A 547 3.82 36.18 11.65
C PRO A 547 2.58 36.02 12.54
N ASP A 548 1.40 36.29 12.00
CA ASP A 548 0.11 36.25 12.71
C ASP A 548 -0.51 34.86 12.80
N GLN A 549 0.07 33.85 12.14
CA GLN A 549 -0.39 32.46 12.27
C GLN A 549 -0.31 32.01 13.74
N PRO A 550 -1.44 31.59 14.34
CA PRO A 550 -1.41 31.06 15.69
C PRO A 550 -0.68 29.72 15.75
N TYR A 551 0.15 29.56 16.77
CA TYR A 551 0.78 28.30 17.15
C TYR A 551 0.32 27.95 18.56
N VAL A 552 0.12 26.66 18.82
CA VAL A 552 -0.12 26.15 20.17
C VAL A 552 0.95 25.13 20.47
N VAL A 553 1.84 25.50 21.39
CA VAL A 553 2.91 24.64 21.89
C VAL A 553 2.34 23.77 22.99
N VAL A 554 2.42 22.46 22.80
CA VAL A 554 1.78 21.47 23.67
C VAL A 554 2.84 20.56 24.26
N ASP A 555 2.63 20.23 25.52
CA ASP A 555 3.36 19.18 26.22
C ASP A 555 2.37 18.37 27.07
N VAL A 556 2.61 17.06 27.17
CA VAL A 556 1.77 16.14 27.95
C VAL A 556 2.62 15.22 28.82
N GLU A 557 2.18 15.05 30.06
CA GLU A 557 2.65 13.95 30.92
C GLU A 557 1.69 12.78 30.84
N THR A 558 2.21 11.56 30.91
CA THR A 558 1.44 10.35 30.61
C THR A 558 1.72 9.21 31.58
N THR A 559 0.82 8.23 31.64
CA THR A 559 1.02 7.01 32.44
C THR A 559 2.05 6.03 31.86
N GLY A 560 2.71 6.37 30.74
CA GLY A 560 3.62 5.51 29.99
C GLY A 560 3.84 5.98 28.55
N GLY A 561 4.68 5.28 27.79
CA GLY A 561 5.12 5.72 26.45
C GLY A 561 4.24 5.30 25.28
N ASN A 562 3.19 4.50 25.50
CA ASN A 562 2.39 3.93 24.41
C ASN A 562 0.99 4.55 24.34
N LYS A 563 0.78 5.49 23.41
CA LYS A 563 -0.50 6.21 23.20
C LYS A 563 -1.73 5.31 22.99
N ASP A 564 -1.56 4.08 22.49
CA ASP A 564 -2.69 3.17 22.26
C ASP A 564 -3.27 2.68 23.58
N PHE A 565 -2.41 2.46 24.58
CA PHE A 565 -2.79 1.90 25.89
C PHE A 565 -2.77 2.94 27.01
N ASP A 566 -1.70 3.75 27.08
CA ASP A 566 -1.45 4.74 28.13
C ASP A 566 -2.29 6.01 27.95
N ARG A 567 -2.36 6.81 29.03
CA ARG A 567 -3.29 7.93 29.18
C ARG A 567 -2.55 9.19 29.63
N ILE A 568 -3.11 10.36 29.30
CA ILE A 568 -2.60 11.65 29.75
C ILE A 568 -2.89 11.85 31.25
N THR A 569 -1.90 12.35 32.00
CA THR A 569 -2.01 12.74 33.42
C THR A 569 -1.91 14.26 33.63
N GLU A 570 -1.28 14.98 32.70
CA GLU A 570 -1.24 16.45 32.67
C GLU A 570 -1.13 16.90 31.22
N ILE A 571 -1.77 18.03 30.89
CA ILE A 571 -1.65 18.68 29.58
C ILE A 571 -1.42 20.18 29.78
N ALA A 572 -0.48 20.73 29.01
CA ALA A 572 -0.23 22.16 28.94
C ALA A 572 -0.30 22.66 27.49
N LEU A 573 -0.90 23.84 27.31
CA LEU A 573 -1.07 24.52 26.04
C LEU A 573 -0.56 25.95 26.17
N VAL A 574 0.38 26.35 25.32
CA VAL A 574 0.94 27.71 25.28
C VAL A 574 0.69 28.29 23.89
N LYS A 575 -0.10 29.36 23.81
CA LYS A 575 -0.46 29.99 22.54
C LYS A 575 0.56 31.06 22.18
N VAL A 576 1.11 30.97 20.98
CA VAL A 576 2.09 31.92 20.43
C VAL A 576 1.50 32.56 19.18
N ILE A 577 1.47 33.88 19.13
CA ILE A 577 1.09 34.68 17.96
C ILE A 577 2.11 35.81 17.82
N ASN A 578 2.57 36.09 16.60
CA ASN A 578 3.54 37.16 16.33
C ASN A 578 4.83 37.05 17.17
N GLY A 579 5.27 35.83 17.47
CA GLY A 579 6.45 35.57 18.30
C GLY A 579 6.26 35.85 19.79
N GLU A 580 5.04 36.16 20.24
CA GLU A 580 4.73 36.43 21.65
C GLU A 580 3.81 35.35 22.21
N ILE A 581 4.00 35.01 23.49
CA ILE A 581 3.08 34.13 24.21
C ILE A 581 1.86 34.95 24.61
N VAL A 582 0.71 34.67 24.01
CA VAL A 582 -0.52 35.44 24.19
C VAL A 582 -1.54 34.78 25.13
N ASP A 583 -1.42 33.47 25.35
CA ASP A 583 -2.32 32.72 26.24
C ASP A 583 -1.66 31.42 26.75
N LYS A 584 -2.12 30.93 27.90
CA LYS A 584 -1.62 29.69 28.53
C LYS A 584 -2.77 28.97 29.22
N TRP A 585 -2.82 27.65 29.06
CA TRP A 585 -3.78 26.80 29.75
C TRP A 585 -3.13 25.48 30.18
N GLN A 586 -3.49 24.97 31.36
CA GLN A 586 -3.03 23.68 31.86
C GLN A 586 -4.12 22.97 32.66
N SER A 587 -4.04 21.64 32.72
CA SER A 587 -4.86 20.82 33.61
C SER A 587 -4.14 19.52 33.98
N LEU A 588 -4.23 19.14 35.25
CA LEU A 588 -4.11 17.73 35.62
C LEU A 588 -5.30 16.97 35.03
N ILE A 589 -5.08 15.71 34.67
CA ILE A 589 -6.07 14.85 34.03
C ILE A 589 -6.17 13.56 34.83
N ASN A 590 -7.40 13.15 35.17
CA ASN A 590 -7.65 11.81 35.69
C ASN A 590 -7.52 10.80 34.54
N PRO A 591 -6.48 9.94 34.53
CA PRO A 591 -6.27 9.00 33.44
C PRO A 591 -7.22 7.79 33.52
N MET A 592 -8.05 7.70 34.57
CA MET A 592 -8.94 6.57 34.89
C MET A 592 -8.19 5.23 34.96
N ARG A 593 -6.94 5.28 35.44
CA ARG A 593 -6.07 4.12 35.64
C ARG A 593 -4.96 4.44 36.65
N ARG A 594 -4.27 3.38 37.09
CA ARG A 594 -3.10 3.50 37.96
C ARG A 594 -1.91 4.15 37.23
N ILE A 595 -1.28 5.13 37.88
CA ILE A 595 0.02 5.67 37.47
C ILE A 595 1.14 4.74 37.99
N PRO A 596 2.02 4.21 37.14
CA PRO A 596 3.17 3.42 37.58
C PRO A 596 4.15 4.24 38.44
N GLN A 597 4.76 3.64 39.45
CA GLN A 597 5.67 4.34 40.38
C GLN A 597 6.81 5.07 39.65
N ARG A 598 7.44 4.42 38.66
CA ARG A 598 8.50 5.02 37.84
C ARG A 598 8.06 6.32 37.13
N ILE A 599 6.79 6.43 36.75
CA ILE A 599 6.26 7.65 36.14
C ILE A 599 6.09 8.74 37.20
N THR A 600 5.57 8.41 38.37
CA THR A 600 5.46 9.36 39.50
C THR A 600 6.84 9.88 39.93
N GLU A 601 7.87 9.03 39.94
CA GLU A 601 9.25 9.44 40.22
C GLU A 601 9.83 10.38 39.14
N LEU A 602 9.37 10.24 37.88
CA LEU A 602 9.82 11.08 36.78
C LEU A 602 9.12 12.44 36.76
N THR A 603 7.79 12.47 36.94
CA THR A 603 6.96 13.67 36.71
C THR A 603 6.52 14.36 38.01
N GLY A 604 6.68 13.69 39.15
CA GLY A 604 6.12 14.14 40.43
C GLY A 604 4.60 14.03 40.54
N ILE A 605 3.89 13.56 39.49
CA ILE A 605 2.43 13.44 39.51
C ILE A 605 2.05 12.15 40.23
N THR A 606 1.45 12.32 41.42
CA THR A 606 0.96 11.22 42.25
C THR A 606 -0.46 10.81 41.88
N GLN A 607 -0.85 9.59 42.21
CA GLN A 607 -2.22 9.11 41.98
C GLN A 607 -3.25 10.03 42.66
N SER A 608 -2.98 10.49 43.88
CA SER A 608 -3.86 11.37 44.64
C SER A 608 -4.07 12.74 44.00
N MET A 609 -3.09 13.26 43.27
CA MET A 609 -3.22 14.55 42.55
C MET A 609 -4.23 14.48 41.41
N VAL A 610 -4.35 13.32 40.77
CA VAL A 610 -5.20 13.15 39.57
C VAL A 610 -6.54 12.48 39.87
N THR A 611 -6.76 11.96 41.08
CA THR A 611 -8.02 11.25 41.41
C THR A 611 -9.24 12.15 41.25
N GLU A 612 -9.16 13.38 41.74
CA GLU A 612 -10.25 14.39 41.66
C GLU A 612 -10.07 15.36 40.48
N ALA A 613 -9.05 15.16 39.65
CA ALA A 613 -8.84 15.96 38.45
C ALA A 613 -9.90 15.63 37.38
N PRO A 614 -10.21 16.54 36.44
CA PRO A 614 -11.14 16.24 35.36
C PRO A 614 -10.59 15.12 34.46
N ARG A 615 -11.48 14.31 33.90
CA ARG A 615 -11.14 13.38 32.83
C ARG A 615 -10.88 14.18 31.55
N PHE A 616 -10.12 13.62 30.62
CA PHE A 616 -9.84 14.30 29.35
C PHE A 616 -11.12 14.71 28.59
N ALA A 617 -12.15 13.85 28.61
CA ALA A 617 -13.44 14.14 27.98
C ALA A 617 -14.14 15.39 28.54
N GLU A 618 -13.86 15.78 29.79
CA GLU A 618 -14.45 16.96 30.43
C GLU A 618 -13.72 18.26 30.04
N VAL A 619 -12.50 18.16 29.49
CA VAL A 619 -11.71 19.31 29.02
C VAL A 619 -11.55 19.35 27.51
N ILE A 620 -12.09 18.38 26.78
CA ILE A 620 -11.88 18.21 25.34
C ILE A 620 -12.28 19.45 24.53
N GLU A 621 -13.41 20.08 24.87
CA GLU A 621 -13.89 21.30 24.20
C GLU A 621 -12.93 22.47 24.42
N LYS A 622 -12.35 22.59 25.62
CA LYS A 622 -11.37 23.64 25.93
C LYS A 622 -10.09 23.43 25.13
N VAL A 623 -9.59 22.19 25.06
CA VAL A 623 -8.40 21.85 24.26
C VAL A 623 -8.65 22.13 22.77
N GLU A 624 -9.81 21.72 22.25
CA GLU A 624 -10.19 21.93 20.85
C GLU A 624 -10.27 23.43 20.50
N GLN A 625 -10.96 24.21 21.34
CA GLN A 625 -11.09 25.66 21.17
C GLN A 625 -9.72 26.36 21.24
N PHE A 626 -8.87 25.97 22.20
CA PHE A 626 -7.53 26.55 22.34
C PHE A 626 -6.66 26.28 21.10
N CYS A 627 -6.77 25.08 20.52
CA CYS A 627 -6.02 24.65 19.33
C CYS A 627 -6.66 25.08 18.00
N LEU A 628 -7.86 25.65 18.00
CA LEU A 628 -8.60 25.95 16.78
C LEU A 628 -7.87 27.03 15.95
N GLY A 629 -7.68 26.74 14.66
CA GLY A 629 -6.97 27.63 13.72
C GLY A 629 -5.45 27.70 13.93
N ALA A 630 -4.92 27.04 14.96
CA ALA A 630 -3.50 27.03 15.27
C ALA A 630 -2.76 25.83 14.67
N ILE A 631 -1.46 25.99 14.48
CA ILE A 631 -0.53 24.90 14.20
C ILE A 631 -0.09 24.29 15.54
N PHE A 632 -0.19 22.97 15.67
CA PHE A 632 0.24 22.23 16.85
C PHE A 632 1.77 22.12 16.87
N VAL A 633 2.42 22.63 17.90
CA VAL A 633 3.87 22.60 18.05
C VAL A 633 4.22 21.79 19.28
N ALA A 634 5.25 20.95 19.22
CA ALA A 634 5.79 20.32 20.42
C ALA A 634 7.25 19.90 20.25
N HIS A 635 7.91 19.61 21.36
CA HIS A 635 9.29 19.14 21.38
C HIS A 635 9.33 17.61 21.28
N ASN A 636 9.44 17.10 20.04
CA ASN A 636 9.13 15.71 19.64
C ASN A 636 7.63 15.47 19.35
N VAL A 637 7.07 16.28 18.45
CA VAL A 637 5.63 16.40 18.20
C VAL A 637 4.84 15.11 17.96
N ASN A 638 5.46 14.02 17.51
CA ASN A 638 4.73 12.76 17.31
C ASN A 638 4.27 12.11 18.62
N PHE A 639 4.95 12.40 19.73
CA PHE A 639 4.59 11.91 21.06
C PHE A 639 3.31 12.62 21.54
N ASP A 640 3.38 13.93 21.77
CA ASP A 640 2.30 14.74 22.35
C ASP A 640 1.04 14.72 21.48
N TYR A 641 1.22 14.99 20.17
CA TYR A 641 0.12 14.95 19.22
C TYR A 641 -0.53 13.55 19.17
N GLY A 642 0.28 12.50 19.34
CA GLY A 642 -0.19 11.12 19.38
C GLY A 642 -1.13 10.89 20.56
N PHE A 643 -0.73 11.29 21.77
CA PHE A 643 -1.57 11.15 22.96
C PHE A 643 -2.84 11.99 22.88
N VAL A 644 -2.73 13.27 22.51
CA VAL A 644 -3.89 14.17 22.36
C VAL A 644 -4.86 13.59 21.33
N LYS A 645 -4.38 13.19 20.14
CA LYS A 645 -5.24 12.57 19.12
C LYS A 645 -5.94 11.30 19.62
N HIS A 646 -5.27 10.45 20.41
CA HIS A 646 -5.89 9.25 20.96
C HIS A 646 -6.94 9.54 22.03
N GLU A 647 -6.74 10.56 22.86
CA GLU A 647 -7.78 10.96 23.82
C GLU A 647 -9.03 11.52 23.12
N PHE A 648 -8.85 12.30 22.05
CA PHE A 648 -9.97 12.76 21.21
C PHE A 648 -10.70 11.59 20.54
N LEU A 649 -9.94 10.64 19.98
CA LEU A 649 -10.52 9.43 19.36
C LEU A 649 -11.32 8.59 20.35
N ARG A 650 -10.88 8.48 21.62
CA ARG A 650 -11.63 7.79 22.69
C ARG A 650 -12.97 8.44 23.00
N ALA A 651 -13.11 9.74 22.71
CA ALA A 651 -14.35 10.48 22.82
C ALA A 651 -15.16 10.50 21.50
N ASN A 652 -14.76 9.73 20.49
CA ASN A 652 -15.32 9.74 19.13
C ASN A 652 -15.29 11.13 18.46
N VAL A 653 -14.25 11.93 18.77
CA VAL A 653 -14.01 13.22 18.14
C VAL A 653 -12.73 13.14 17.32
N ASP A 654 -12.78 13.59 16.07
CA ASP A 654 -11.59 13.65 15.22
C ASP A 654 -10.72 14.86 15.60
N PHE A 655 -9.44 14.61 15.90
CA PHE A 655 -8.45 15.67 16.11
C PHE A 655 -7.43 15.72 14.98
N TYR A 656 -7.49 16.80 14.20
CA TYR A 656 -6.58 17.06 13.11
C TYR A 656 -6.03 18.49 13.18
N ARG A 657 -4.71 18.64 13.26
CA ARG A 657 -3.99 19.92 13.12
C ARG A 657 -2.71 19.71 12.32
N ALA A 658 -2.33 20.71 11.53
CA ALA A 658 -0.96 20.83 11.05
C ALA A 658 -0.02 20.87 12.25
N LYS A 659 1.18 20.30 12.09
CA LYS A 659 2.09 20.14 13.22
C LYS A 659 3.53 20.47 12.89
N LEU A 660 4.25 21.04 13.86
CA LEU A 660 5.67 21.33 13.78
C LEU A 660 6.43 20.72 14.96
N CYS A 661 7.63 20.23 14.70
CA CYS A 661 8.51 19.66 15.71
C CYS A 661 9.70 20.57 15.93
N THR A 662 9.87 21.09 17.16
CA THR A 662 11.01 21.98 17.46
C THR A 662 12.35 21.25 17.32
N VAL A 663 12.42 19.94 17.61
CA VAL A 663 13.63 19.12 17.37
C VAL A 663 14.01 19.08 15.89
N THR A 664 13.03 18.81 15.02
CA THR A 664 13.27 18.72 13.57
C THR A 664 13.69 20.07 13.00
N LEU A 665 12.98 21.14 13.38
CA LEU A 665 13.29 22.49 12.95
C LEU A 665 14.65 22.95 13.48
N ALA A 666 14.97 22.69 14.75
CA ALA A 666 16.27 23.03 15.33
C ALA A 666 17.42 22.33 14.61
N ARG A 667 17.31 21.03 14.30
CA ARG A 667 18.33 20.31 13.52
C ARG A 667 18.59 20.92 12.14
N GLN A 668 17.53 21.44 11.52
CA GLN A 668 17.61 22.03 10.19
C GLN A 668 18.16 23.47 10.20
N LEU A 669 17.81 24.26 11.22
CA LEU A 669 18.13 25.69 11.27
C LEU A 669 19.35 26.01 12.14
N ILE A 670 19.65 25.16 13.11
CA ILE A 670 20.73 25.31 14.09
C ILE A 670 21.57 24.01 14.12
N PRO A 671 22.24 23.65 13.00
CA PRO A 671 23.01 22.41 12.92
C PRO A 671 24.25 22.45 13.83
N GLY A 672 24.79 21.28 14.17
CA GLY A 672 26.06 21.14 14.91
C GLY A 672 25.95 20.97 16.43
N LEU A 673 24.75 20.98 17.01
CA LEU A 673 24.58 20.72 18.44
C LEU A 673 24.76 19.23 18.78
N HIS A 674 25.39 18.95 19.93
CA HIS A 674 25.60 17.59 20.45
C HIS A 674 24.27 16.87 20.77
N SER A 675 23.26 17.59 21.24
CA SER A 675 21.95 17.04 21.54
C SER A 675 20.86 18.08 21.27
N TYR A 676 19.70 17.58 20.84
CA TYR A 676 18.50 18.38 20.58
C TYR A 676 17.35 17.99 21.52
N ALA A 677 17.63 17.26 22.60
CA ALA A 677 16.67 17.07 23.68
C ALA A 677 16.39 18.41 24.38
N LEU A 678 15.25 18.52 25.06
CA LEU A 678 14.72 19.79 25.56
C LEU A 678 15.74 20.51 26.44
N ALA A 679 16.22 19.87 27.51
CA ALA A 679 17.18 20.47 28.44
C ALA A 679 18.52 20.92 27.77
N PRO A 680 19.22 20.07 26.99
CA PRO A 680 20.41 20.51 26.25
C PRO A 680 20.17 21.64 25.24
N LEU A 681 19.02 21.63 24.56
CA LEU A 681 18.67 22.65 23.58
C LEU A 681 18.33 23.97 24.26
N SER A 682 17.53 23.94 25.33
CA SER A 682 17.23 25.11 26.16
C SER A 682 18.51 25.77 26.66
N LYS A 683 19.45 24.97 27.20
CA LYS A 683 20.74 25.45 27.66
C LYS A 683 21.55 26.11 26.53
N SER A 684 21.60 25.49 25.35
CA SER A 684 22.31 26.02 24.18
C SER A 684 21.74 27.35 23.69
N LEU A 685 20.43 27.58 23.88
CA LEU A 685 19.72 28.77 23.42
C LEU A 685 19.48 29.81 24.52
N GLY A 686 19.95 29.57 25.75
CA GLY A 686 19.73 30.48 26.89
C GLY A 686 18.29 30.52 27.41
N VAL A 687 17.48 29.52 27.07
CA VAL A 687 16.08 29.39 27.51
C VAL A 687 16.02 28.80 28.92
N SER A 688 15.18 29.36 29.79
CA SER A 688 15.03 28.86 31.15
C SER A 688 14.19 27.57 31.16
N LEU A 689 14.68 26.54 31.83
CA LEU A 689 13.95 25.29 32.09
C LEU A 689 14.02 25.00 33.59
N LYS A 690 13.00 25.42 34.33
CA LYS A 690 12.80 25.13 35.76
C LYS A 690 11.68 24.10 35.87
N ASP A 691 11.78 23.17 36.83
CA ASP A 691 10.77 22.12 37.06
C ASP A 691 10.53 21.21 35.83
N HIS A 692 11.63 20.75 35.21
CA HIS A 692 11.57 19.79 34.09
C HIS A 692 10.76 18.53 34.47
N HIS A 693 9.97 18.01 33.51
CA HIS A 693 8.96 16.95 33.71
C HIS A 693 7.67 17.41 34.39
N ARG A 694 7.33 18.69 34.19
CA ARG A 694 5.99 19.25 34.37
C ARG A 694 5.54 19.85 33.06
N ALA A 695 4.30 19.56 32.65
CA ALA A 695 3.86 19.86 31.29
C ALA A 695 3.98 21.36 30.95
N MET A 696 3.60 22.26 31.86
CA MET A 696 3.66 23.70 31.61
C MET A 696 5.09 24.25 31.56
N ALA A 697 6.00 23.72 32.39
CA ALA A 697 7.40 24.11 32.35
C ALA A 697 8.03 23.73 31.01
N ASP A 698 7.81 22.50 30.58
CA ASP A 698 8.36 21.96 29.34
C ASP A 698 7.71 22.64 28.11
N ALA A 699 6.39 22.89 28.13
CA ALA A 699 5.70 23.63 27.08
C ALA A 699 6.18 25.09 26.95
N LEU A 700 6.47 25.78 28.05
CA LEU A 700 7.00 27.15 28.02
C LEU A 700 8.42 27.19 27.45
N ALA A 701 9.30 26.29 27.91
CA ALA A 701 10.65 26.19 27.37
C ALA A 701 10.61 25.84 25.87
N ALA A 702 9.74 24.91 25.46
CA ALA A 702 9.53 24.58 24.06
C ALA A 702 8.97 25.76 23.25
N ALA A 703 8.13 26.61 23.85
CA ALA A 703 7.59 27.81 23.21
C ALA A 703 8.66 28.87 22.99
N GLU A 704 9.52 29.13 23.98
CA GLU A 704 10.66 30.04 23.82
C GLU A 704 11.62 29.53 22.75
N ILE A 705 11.97 28.23 22.77
CA ILE A 705 12.77 27.60 21.70
C ILE A 705 12.09 27.78 20.34
N PHE A 706 10.78 27.54 20.26
CA PHE A 706 10.03 27.70 19.02
C PHE A 706 10.05 29.14 18.52
N ILE A 707 9.92 30.14 19.39
CA ILE A 707 10.00 31.56 19.02
C ILE A 707 11.36 31.87 18.39
N HIS A 708 12.47 31.41 18.99
CA HIS A 708 13.82 31.57 18.44
C HIS A 708 13.94 30.91 17.05
N ILE A 709 13.47 29.66 16.93
CA ILE A 709 13.43 28.92 15.66
C ILE A 709 12.59 29.70 14.62
N ASN A 710 11.44 30.24 15.01
CA ASN A 710 10.53 30.91 14.09
C ASN A 710 11.09 32.25 13.59
N GLN A 711 11.86 32.97 14.40
CA GLN A 711 12.63 34.12 13.93
C GLN A 711 13.63 33.72 12.83
N LEU A 712 14.34 32.60 12.98
CA LEU A 712 15.23 32.08 11.94
C LEU A 712 14.46 31.63 10.68
N ARG A 713 13.24 31.11 10.84
CA ARG A 713 12.37 30.73 9.71
C ARG A 713 11.91 31.95 8.92
N LEU A 714 11.53 33.03 9.61
CA LEU A 714 11.09 34.29 8.99
C LEU A 714 12.23 35.08 8.32
N ALA A 715 13.48 34.85 8.73
CA ALA A 715 14.65 35.50 8.16
C ALA A 715 15.18 34.85 6.87
N ARG A 716 14.61 33.72 6.45
CA ARG A 716 14.92 33.00 5.21
C ARG A 716 13.87 33.28 4.16
#